data_AF-A0A8C5KZ09-F1
#
_entry.id   AF-A0A8C5KZ09-F1
#
_cell.length_a   1.000
_cell.length_b   1.000
_cell.length_c   1.000
_cell.angle_alpha   90.00
_cell.angle_beta   90.00
_cell.angle_gamma   90.00
#
_symmetry.space_group_name_H-M   'P 1'
#
loop_
_entity.id
_entity.type
_entity.pdbx_description
1 polymer ?
#
loop_
_entity_poly.entity_id
_entity_poly.type
_entity_poly.pdbx_seq_one_letter_code
_entity_poly.pdbx_strand_id
1 'polypeptide(L)'
;KEHVKVMLGKLVGMQIREQLKKQVTQMKEQTPGFTPGLAILQVGDRDDSNLYIHMKLKAAEEIGIKATHIKLPRVSTESEVLKYVTSLNEDSTVHGFIVQLPLDSETPINTEVVINAIMPEKDVDGLTSISAGKLARGDLNDCFIPCTPKGCLELIKKTGVQIAGRHAVVVGRSKIVGAPMHDLLLWNNATVTTCHSKTANLDKEVNKGDILVVATGCPEMVKGEWIKPGAVVIDCGINYVPDDTKPSGKKVVGDVDYSVAKEKASFITPVPGGVGPMTVAMLMQSTVESAQRFLEKFQPGKWTIQYNHLNLRTPVPSDIDISRSCKPKPIGKLAREIGLLSEEVELYGDTKAKVLLSALERLKHQPDGKYVVVTGITPTPLGEGKSTTTIGLVQALGAHLHQNVFACVRQPSQGPTFGIKGGAAGGGYSQVIPMEEFNLHLTGDIHAITAANNLVAAAIDARMFHELTQTDKALFNRLVPSVNGVRKFSDIQIRRLQRLGIEKTDPTTLTDEEINRFARLDIDPETITWQRVVDTNDRFLRKITIGQSPTEKGHTRMAQFDISVASEIMAVLALTSSLEDMRERLGKMVVASNKRGEPISAEDLGVSGALTVLMKDAIKPNLMQTLEGTPVFVHAGPFANIAHGNSSIIADRIALKLVGPKGFVVTEAGFGADIGMEKFFNIKCRYSGLRPHVVVLVATVRALKMHGGGPTVTAGLPLPKAYTEENLELVEKGFSNLRKQIENARMFGVPVVVALNAFKTDTEAELDLVSRLAREHGAFDAVKCTHWAEGGRGALALAQSVQRAAQAPSSFQLLYDLKLPVEDKIRIIAQKIYGADDIELLPEAQHKAEVYTKQGFGNLPICMAKTHLSLSHNPELKGVPTGFTLPIRDIRASVGAGFLYPLVGTMSTMPGLPTQPCFYDIDLDPKTEQVNGLF
;
A
#
# COMPACT_ATOMS: atom_id res chain seq x y z
N LYS A 1 31.17 -22.07 59.11
CA LYS A 1 30.23 -22.73 58.18
C LYS A 1 29.43 -21.62 57.51
N GLU A 2 29.79 -21.22 56.30
CA GLU A 2 28.95 -20.27 55.55
C GLU A 2 27.62 -20.96 55.23
N HIS A 3 26.51 -20.29 55.53
CA HIS A 3 25.18 -20.81 55.23
C HIS A 3 24.99 -20.86 53.71
N VAL A 4 24.58 -22.02 53.19
CA VAL A 4 24.29 -22.23 51.77
C VAL A 4 23.18 -21.29 51.31
N LYS A 5 23.44 -20.54 50.24
CA LYS A 5 22.52 -19.55 49.69
C LYS A 5 21.63 -20.20 48.64
N VAL A 6 20.33 -20.29 48.92
CA VAL A 6 19.36 -20.84 47.95
C VAL A 6 19.08 -19.82 46.86
N MET A 7 19.31 -20.19 45.60
CA MET A 7 19.03 -19.36 44.42
C MET A 7 17.55 -19.44 44.07
N LEU A 8 16.75 -18.54 44.62
CA LEU A 8 15.32 -18.45 44.33
C LEU A 8 15.10 -17.78 42.96
N GLY A 9 15.06 -18.58 41.90
CA GLY A 9 14.77 -18.07 40.55
C GLY A 9 13.40 -17.40 40.43
N LYS A 10 12.44 -17.72 41.31
CA LYS A 10 11.19 -16.95 41.45
C LYS A 10 11.43 -15.46 41.75
N LEU A 11 12.39 -15.13 42.62
CA LEU A 11 12.72 -13.74 42.97
C LEU A 11 13.47 -13.03 41.83
N VAL A 12 14.50 -13.69 41.28
CA VAL A 12 15.29 -13.12 40.18
C VAL A 12 14.41 -12.92 38.94
N GLY A 13 13.58 -13.90 38.60
CA GLY A 13 12.63 -13.79 37.49
C GLY A 13 11.59 -12.68 37.68
N MET A 14 11.16 -12.42 38.92
CA MET A 14 10.26 -11.30 39.23
C MET A 14 10.94 -9.94 38.99
N GLN A 15 12.20 -9.77 39.45
CA GLN A 15 12.98 -8.55 39.20
C GLN A 15 13.17 -8.28 37.70
N ILE A 16 13.45 -9.33 36.93
CA ILE A 16 13.58 -9.22 35.46
C ILE A 16 12.24 -8.80 34.85
N ARG A 17 11.12 -9.43 35.24
CA ARG A 17 9.79 -9.03 34.74
C ARG A 17 9.44 -7.58 35.10
N GLU A 18 9.79 -7.09 36.28
CA GLU A 18 9.60 -5.68 36.65
C GLU A 18 10.40 -4.72 35.75
N GLN A 19 11.64 -5.09 35.42
CA GLN A 19 12.46 -4.32 34.46
C GLN A 19 11.83 -4.34 33.06
N LEU A 20 11.42 -5.52 32.57
CA LEU A 20 10.78 -5.68 31.26
C LEU A 20 9.48 -4.89 31.16
N LYS A 21 8.68 -4.86 32.23
CA LYS A 21 7.44 -4.06 32.29
C LYS A 21 7.71 -2.58 31.99
N LYS A 22 8.77 -2.00 32.58
CA LYS A 22 9.17 -0.61 32.31
C LYS A 22 9.57 -0.41 30.85
N GLN A 23 10.32 -1.35 30.27
CA GLN A 23 10.71 -1.30 28.86
C GLN A 23 9.51 -1.38 27.91
N VAL A 24 8.56 -2.28 28.17
CA VAL A 24 7.33 -2.40 27.37
C VAL A 24 6.48 -1.13 27.47
N THR A 25 6.36 -0.54 28.66
CA THR A 25 5.69 0.76 28.83
C THR A 25 6.36 1.85 27.98
N GLN A 26 7.69 1.95 28.04
CA GLN A 26 8.44 2.91 27.23
C GLN A 26 8.25 2.70 25.72
N MET A 27 8.23 1.46 25.24
CA MET A 27 7.95 1.17 23.82
C MET A 27 6.57 1.67 23.38
N LYS A 28 5.54 1.50 24.22
CA LYS A 28 4.17 1.96 23.95
C LYS A 28 4.05 3.48 23.92
N GLU A 29 4.81 4.16 24.78
CA GLU A 29 4.89 5.63 24.80
C GLU A 29 5.59 6.18 23.56
N GLN A 30 6.67 5.52 23.12
CA GLN A 30 7.44 5.93 21.94
C GLN A 30 6.71 5.62 20.61
N THR A 31 5.99 4.50 20.56
CA THR A 31 5.25 4.06 19.36
C THR A 31 3.80 3.76 19.73
N PRO A 32 2.91 4.77 19.69
CA PRO A 32 1.49 4.59 20.01
C PRO A 32 0.84 3.49 19.16
N GLY A 33 0.12 2.57 19.80
CA GLY A 33 -0.53 1.44 19.14
C GLY A 33 0.35 0.20 18.96
N PHE A 34 1.64 0.27 19.26
CA PHE A 34 2.53 -0.90 19.27
C PHE A 34 2.39 -1.69 20.57
N THR A 35 2.45 -3.02 20.52
CA THR A 35 2.56 -3.87 21.71
C THR A 35 3.36 -5.11 21.33
N PRO A 36 4.42 -5.47 22.09
CA PRO A 36 5.13 -6.72 21.86
C PRO A 36 4.18 -7.91 21.92
N GLY A 37 4.36 -8.87 21.03
CA GLY A 37 3.46 -10.01 20.86
C GLY A 37 4.18 -11.33 20.95
N LEU A 38 3.61 -12.25 21.73
CA LEU A 38 4.08 -13.63 21.90
C LEU A 38 2.98 -14.60 21.45
N ALA A 39 3.29 -15.54 20.56
CA ALA A 39 2.38 -16.66 20.31
C ALA A 39 2.91 -17.98 20.90
N ILE A 40 1.99 -18.82 21.37
CA ILE A 40 2.29 -20.16 21.89
C ILE A 40 1.45 -21.15 21.10
N LEU A 41 2.11 -21.97 20.27
CA LEU A 41 1.47 -23.02 19.49
C LEU A 41 1.55 -24.35 20.25
N GLN A 42 0.39 -24.91 20.59
CA GLN A 42 0.26 -26.20 21.28
C GLN A 42 -0.45 -27.20 20.37
N VAL A 43 0.01 -28.44 20.34
CA VAL A 43 -0.71 -29.59 19.77
C VAL A 43 -1.12 -30.52 20.90
N GLY A 44 -2.41 -30.83 20.97
CA GLY A 44 -3.00 -31.69 22.01
C GLY A 44 -3.25 -30.97 23.33
N ASP A 45 -3.32 -31.72 24.43
CA ASP A 45 -3.84 -31.19 25.71
C ASP A 45 -3.18 -31.77 26.96
N ARG A 46 -1.87 -32.00 26.93
CA ARG A 46 -1.17 -32.53 28.11
C ARG A 46 -1.20 -31.55 29.29
N ASP A 47 -1.51 -32.07 30.47
CA ASP A 47 -1.61 -31.31 31.73
C ASP A 47 -0.30 -30.60 32.12
N ASP A 48 0.85 -31.25 31.90
CA ASP A 48 2.17 -30.69 32.18
C ASP A 48 2.45 -29.46 31.30
N SER A 49 2.13 -29.51 30.01
CA SER A 49 2.22 -28.38 29.08
C SER A 49 1.28 -27.23 29.48
N ASN A 50 0.04 -27.53 29.86
CA ASN A 50 -0.97 -26.52 30.21
C ASN A 50 -0.55 -25.62 31.38
N LEU A 51 0.09 -26.20 32.42
CA LEU A 51 0.62 -25.44 33.55
C LEU A 51 1.68 -24.41 33.10
N TYR A 52 2.61 -24.83 32.24
CA TYR A 52 3.65 -23.95 31.71
C TYR A 52 3.09 -22.85 30.81
N ILE A 53 2.13 -23.17 29.96
CA ILE A 53 1.46 -22.19 29.10
C ILE A 53 0.78 -21.14 29.98
N HIS A 54 0.04 -21.55 31.01
CA HIS A 54 -0.61 -20.60 31.93
C HIS A 54 0.39 -19.66 32.60
N MET A 55 1.55 -20.17 33.04
CA MET A 55 2.61 -19.34 33.60
C MET A 55 3.17 -18.32 32.58
N LYS A 56 3.34 -18.72 31.32
CA LYS A 56 3.82 -17.84 30.24
C LYS A 56 2.81 -16.75 29.92
N LEU A 57 1.53 -17.10 29.80
CA LEU A 57 0.45 -16.15 29.55
C LEU A 57 0.33 -15.11 30.67
N LYS A 58 0.34 -15.56 31.92
CA LYS A 58 0.31 -14.67 33.08
C LYS A 58 1.53 -13.75 33.12
N ALA A 59 2.72 -14.27 32.88
CA ALA A 59 3.94 -13.47 32.86
C ALA A 59 3.91 -12.40 31.74
N ALA A 60 3.38 -12.74 30.57
CA ALA A 60 3.22 -11.80 29.45
C ALA A 60 2.23 -10.68 29.81
N GLU A 61 1.08 -11.02 30.40
CA GLU A 61 0.08 -10.06 30.86
C GLU A 61 0.66 -9.11 31.93
N GLU A 62 1.38 -9.64 32.92
CA GLU A 62 2.01 -8.88 34.03
C GLU A 62 2.92 -7.73 33.52
N ILE A 63 3.65 -7.98 32.44
CA ILE A 63 4.61 -7.04 31.83
C ILE A 63 4.03 -6.25 30.65
N GLY A 64 2.81 -6.57 30.21
CA GLY A 64 2.10 -5.87 29.13
C GLY A 64 2.40 -6.34 27.71
N ILE A 65 2.90 -7.57 27.52
CA ILE A 65 2.99 -8.28 26.23
C ILE A 65 1.62 -8.84 25.87
N LYS A 66 1.23 -8.75 24.59
CA LYS A 66 0.05 -9.43 24.06
C LYS A 66 0.39 -10.89 23.77
N ALA A 67 -0.12 -11.82 24.57
CA ALA A 67 0.10 -13.25 24.34
C ALA A 67 -1.11 -13.94 23.71
N THR A 68 -0.87 -14.73 22.67
CA THR A 68 -1.89 -15.53 21.97
C THR A 68 -1.59 -17.02 22.16
N HIS A 69 -2.57 -17.79 22.62
CA HIS A 69 -2.46 -19.25 22.72
C HIS A 69 -3.24 -19.89 21.57
N ILE A 70 -2.54 -20.64 20.71
CA ILE A 70 -3.12 -21.39 19.61
C ILE A 70 -3.06 -22.86 19.98
N LYS A 71 -4.23 -23.45 20.24
CA LYS A 71 -4.35 -24.86 20.62
C LYS A 71 -4.92 -25.66 19.45
N LEU A 72 -4.10 -26.53 18.89
CA LEU A 72 -4.47 -27.45 17.82
C LEU A 72 -4.91 -28.81 18.39
N PRO A 73 -5.91 -29.46 17.80
CA PRO A 73 -6.36 -30.78 18.24
C PRO A 73 -5.27 -31.84 18.02
N ARG A 74 -5.36 -32.96 18.75
CA ARG A 74 -4.39 -34.07 18.64
C ARG A 74 -4.33 -34.69 17.24
N VAL A 75 -5.42 -34.57 16.47
CA VAL A 75 -5.54 -35.06 15.09
C VAL A 75 -4.86 -34.17 14.05
N SER A 76 -4.32 -33.01 14.44
CA SER A 76 -3.65 -32.11 13.51
C SER A 76 -2.42 -32.75 12.88
N THR A 77 -2.30 -32.58 11.57
CA THR A 77 -1.20 -33.07 10.74
C THR A 77 0.00 -32.13 10.77
N GLU A 78 1.18 -32.63 10.41
CA GLU A 78 2.40 -31.82 10.27
C GLU A 78 2.20 -30.63 9.31
N SER A 79 1.49 -30.83 8.18
CA SER A 79 1.20 -29.76 7.22
C SER A 79 0.32 -28.66 7.82
N GLU A 80 -0.67 -29.01 8.65
CA GLU A 80 -1.50 -28.03 9.34
C GLU A 80 -0.68 -27.22 10.35
N VAL A 81 0.16 -27.90 11.16
CA VAL A 81 1.05 -27.22 12.10
C VAL A 81 1.98 -26.24 11.37
N LEU A 82 2.57 -26.67 10.25
CA LEU A 82 3.44 -25.81 9.43
C LEU A 82 2.70 -24.60 8.85
N LYS A 83 1.42 -24.73 8.45
CA LYS A 83 0.62 -23.57 8.01
C LYS A 83 0.46 -22.53 9.11
N TYR A 84 0.24 -22.95 10.35
CA TYR A 84 0.19 -22.02 11.49
C TYR A 84 1.55 -21.38 11.75
N VAL A 85 2.65 -22.13 11.67
CA VAL A 85 4.01 -21.58 11.80
C VAL A 85 4.28 -20.53 10.72
N THR A 86 3.93 -20.78 9.46
CA THR A 86 4.04 -19.80 8.37
C THR A 86 3.20 -18.56 8.64
N SER A 87 1.95 -18.72 9.06
CA SER A 87 1.08 -17.59 9.40
C SER A 87 1.65 -16.75 10.55
N LEU A 88 2.22 -17.37 11.59
CA LEU A 88 2.87 -16.66 12.70
C LEU A 88 4.17 -15.97 12.29
N ASN A 89 4.91 -16.55 11.34
CA ASN A 89 6.08 -15.91 10.75
C ASN A 89 5.72 -14.63 9.98
N GLU A 90 4.58 -14.63 9.30
CA GLU A 90 4.11 -13.49 8.50
C GLU A 90 3.36 -12.43 9.33
N ASP A 91 2.84 -12.75 10.52
CA ASP A 91 2.11 -11.81 11.38
C ASP A 91 3.04 -10.80 12.06
N SER A 92 3.00 -9.52 11.66
CA SER A 92 3.80 -8.44 12.28
C SER A 92 3.44 -8.12 13.73
N THR A 93 2.27 -8.55 14.21
CA THR A 93 1.89 -8.39 15.62
C THR A 93 2.56 -9.43 16.52
N VAL A 94 3.06 -10.53 15.94
CA VAL A 94 3.81 -11.58 16.61
C VAL A 94 5.30 -11.33 16.44
N HIS A 95 5.97 -10.99 17.54
CA HIS A 95 7.41 -10.68 17.56
C HIS A 95 8.24 -11.91 17.95
N GLY A 96 7.64 -12.83 18.68
CA GLY A 96 8.21 -14.13 18.97
C GLY A 96 7.12 -15.16 19.11
N PHE A 97 7.44 -16.41 18.79
CA PHE A 97 6.54 -17.50 19.15
C PHE A 97 7.30 -18.78 19.44
N ILE A 98 6.62 -19.68 20.12
CA ILE A 98 7.15 -20.98 20.49
C ILE A 98 6.21 -22.09 20.03
N VAL A 99 6.79 -23.24 19.74
CA VAL A 99 6.07 -24.49 19.59
C VAL A 99 6.22 -25.23 20.91
N GLN A 100 5.13 -25.38 21.66
CA GLN A 100 5.15 -25.99 22.98
C GLN A 100 5.44 -27.50 22.86
N LEU A 101 6.56 -27.92 23.44
CA LEU A 101 6.99 -29.31 23.47
C LEU A 101 6.61 -30.01 24.79
N PRO A 102 6.43 -31.34 24.77
CA PRO A 102 6.37 -32.21 23.58
C PRO A 102 5.05 -32.04 22.80
N LEU A 103 5.08 -32.34 21.51
CA LEU A 103 3.85 -32.38 20.69
C LEU A 103 3.01 -33.60 21.08
N ASP A 104 1.75 -33.38 21.48
CA ASP A 104 0.78 -34.44 21.77
C ASP A 104 -0.15 -34.65 20.58
N SER A 105 0.34 -35.39 19.59
CA SER A 105 -0.42 -35.73 18.38
C SER A 105 -0.66 -37.23 18.28
N GLU A 106 -1.81 -37.58 17.71
CA GLU A 106 -2.14 -38.97 17.34
C GLU A 106 -1.41 -39.38 16.06
N THR A 107 -1.02 -38.43 15.22
CA THR A 107 -0.21 -38.64 14.02
C THR A 107 1.25 -38.26 14.28
N PRO A 108 2.24 -38.99 13.74
CA PRO A 108 3.63 -38.58 13.88
C PRO A 108 3.88 -37.20 13.24
N ILE A 109 4.43 -36.26 14.02
CA ILE A 109 4.87 -34.95 13.56
C ILE A 109 6.37 -34.81 13.81
N ASN A 110 7.13 -34.45 12.79
CA ASN A 110 8.55 -34.20 12.93
C ASN A 110 8.77 -32.85 13.63
N THR A 111 9.10 -32.93 14.93
CA THR A 111 9.34 -31.77 15.78
C THR A 111 10.46 -30.86 15.24
N GLU A 112 11.50 -31.44 14.62
CA GLU A 112 12.60 -30.64 14.06
C GLU A 112 12.16 -29.85 12.84
N VAL A 113 11.35 -30.45 11.96
CA VAL A 113 10.81 -29.74 10.77
C VAL A 113 9.96 -28.55 11.22
N VAL A 114 9.11 -28.76 12.23
CA VAL A 114 8.23 -27.70 12.76
C VAL A 114 9.02 -26.58 13.45
N ILE A 115 9.97 -26.91 14.34
CA ILE A 115 10.79 -25.90 15.03
C ILE A 115 11.65 -25.12 14.03
N ASN A 116 12.30 -25.81 13.10
CA ASN A 116 13.18 -25.16 12.12
C ASN A 116 12.42 -24.34 11.05
N ALA A 117 11.10 -24.40 11.01
CA ALA A 117 10.27 -23.52 10.19
C ALA A 117 10.03 -22.15 10.84
N ILE A 118 10.36 -21.96 12.13
CA ILE A 118 10.29 -20.66 12.80
C ILE A 118 11.38 -19.74 12.23
N MET A 119 11.01 -18.51 11.84
CA MET A 119 12.00 -17.52 11.38
C MET A 119 12.99 -17.19 12.50
N PRO A 120 14.30 -17.10 12.23
CA PRO A 120 15.31 -16.83 13.25
C PRO A 120 15.05 -15.58 14.10
N GLU A 121 14.49 -14.52 13.50
CA GLU A 121 14.11 -13.31 14.22
C GLU A 121 12.92 -13.48 15.18
N LYS A 122 12.13 -14.54 15.05
CA LYS A 122 10.97 -14.86 15.92
C LYS A 122 11.20 -16.07 16.84
N ASP A 123 12.36 -16.72 16.75
CA ASP A 123 12.77 -17.87 17.58
C ASP A 123 13.16 -17.45 19.00
N VAL A 124 12.20 -16.90 19.74
CA VAL A 124 12.44 -16.37 21.10
C VAL A 124 12.75 -17.45 22.14
N ASP A 125 12.55 -18.74 21.79
CA ASP A 125 12.97 -19.89 22.61
C ASP A 125 14.36 -20.41 22.24
N GLY A 126 14.95 -19.92 21.14
CA GLY A 126 16.32 -20.23 20.70
C GLY A 126 16.53 -21.68 20.24
N LEU A 127 15.48 -22.39 19.83
CA LEU A 127 15.53 -23.84 19.58
C LEU A 127 15.78 -24.21 18.11
N THR A 128 15.78 -23.25 17.19
CA THR A 128 16.11 -23.53 15.78
C THR A 128 17.57 -23.93 15.61
N SER A 129 17.86 -24.67 14.55
CA SER A 129 19.23 -25.03 14.15
C SER A 129 20.07 -23.79 13.83
N ILE A 130 19.44 -22.70 13.37
CA ILE A 130 20.11 -21.42 13.12
C ILE A 130 20.54 -20.78 14.43
N SER A 131 19.65 -20.67 15.42
CA SER A 131 19.99 -20.15 16.75
C SER A 131 21.05 -21.02 17.44
N ALA A 132 20.89 -22.35 17.43
CA ALA A 132 21.87 -23.27 17.99
C ALA A 132 23.24 -23.15 17.29
N GLY A 133 23.27 -23.04 15.96
CA GLY A 133 24.49 -22.86 15.19
C GLY A 133 25.22 -21.55 15.48
N LYS A 134 24.47 -20.44 15.63
CA LYS A 134 25.04 -19.13 16.01
C LYS A 134 25.62 -19.17 17.43
N LEU A 135 24.93 -19.81 18.39
CA LEU A 135 25.43 -20.00 19.76
C LEU A 135 26.73 -20.81 19.77
N ALA A 136 26.76 -21.94 19.06
CA ALA A 136 27.96 -22.79 18.98
C ALA A 136 29.17 -22.05 18.37
N ARG A 137 28.92 -21.11 17.45
CA ARG A 137 29.96 -20.28 16.82
C ARG A 137 30.38 -19.05 17.63
N GLY A 138 29.66 -18.71 18.70
CA GLY A 138 29.93 -17.53 19.53
C GLY A 138 29.31 -16.23 19.01
N ASP A 139 28.37 -16.31 18.06
CA ASP A 139 27.68 -15.16 17.47
C ASP A 139 26.56 -14.64 18.41
N LEU A 140 26.88 -14.43 19.70
CA LEU A 140 25.90 -14.19 20.78
C LEU A 140 25.06 -12.92 20.60
N ASN A 141 25.56 -11.93 19.85
CA ASN A 141 24.86 -10.67 19.60
C ASN A 141 23.71 -10.80 18.57
N ASP A 142 23.77 -11.82 17.71
CA ASP A 142 22.79 -12.08 16.64
C ASP A 142 22.09 -13.44 16.84
N CYS A 143 22.03 -13.91 18.08
CA CYS A 143 21.50 -15.22 18.45
C CYS A 143 20.44 -15.08 19.55
N PHE A 144 19.32 -15.80 19.43
CA PHE A 144 18.47 -16.07 20.59
C PHE A 144 19.01 -17.28 21.32
N ILE A 145 19.40 -17.09 22.58
CA ILE A 145 19.92 -18.17 23.43
C ILE A 145 18.73 -18.94 24.01
N PRO A 146 18.76 -20.28 24.05
CA PRO A 146 17.70 -21.06 24.65
C PRO A 146 17.34 -20.59 26.06
N CYS A 147 16.04 -20.41 26.33
CA CYS A 147 15.55 -19.71 27.52
C CYS A 147 16.05 -20.32 28.83
N THR A 148 16.09 -21.66 28.92
CA THR A 148 16.55 -22.37 30.11
C THR A 148 18.04 -22.14 30.37
N PRO A 149 18.97 -22.44 29.44
CA PRO A 149 20.38 -22.04 29.53
C PRO A 149 20.62 -20.57 29.85
N LYS A 150 19.90 -19.64 29.18
CA LYS A 150 19.99 -18.19 29.45
C LYS A 150 19.64 -17.90 30.92
N GLY A 151 18.61 -18.55 31.44
CA GLY A 151 18.17 -18.44 32.83
C GLY A 151 19.18 -19.00 33.83
N CYS A 152 19.79 -20.15 33.51
CA CYS A 152 20.86 -20.75 34.32
C CYS A 152 22.08 -19.82 34.40
N LEU A 153 22.50 -19.25 33.28
CA LEU A 153 23.61 -18.29 33.26
C LEU A 153 23.32 -17.06 34.12
N GLU A 154 22.11 -16.51 34.04
CA GLU A 154 21.72 -15.35 34.85
C GLU A 154 21.71 -15.67 36.34
N LEU A 155 21.23 -16.85 36.74
CA LEU A 155 21.30 -17.32 38.13
C LEU A 155 22.75 -17.44 38.61
N ILE A 156 23.65 -18.01 37.81
CA ILE A 156 25.08 -18.09 38.13
C ILE A 156 25.66 -16.69 38.30
N LYS A 157 25.37 -15.75 37.40
CA LYS A 157 25.84 -14.35 37.51
C LYS A 157 25.38 -13.68 38.80
N LYS A 158 24.14 -13.94 39.24
CA LYS A 158 23.59 -13.38 40.50
C LYS A 158 24.25 -13.91 41.76
N THR A 159 25.00 -15.01 41.70
CA THR A 159 25.79 -15.50 42.84
C THR A 159 27.00 -14.62 43.14
N GLY A 160 27.47 -13.83 42.16
CA GLY A 160 28.73 -13.09 42.23
C GLY A 160 29.98 -13.96 41.99
N VAL A 161 29.82 -15.26 41.76
CA VAL A 161 30.93 -16.15 41.41
C VAL A 161 31.39 -15.86 39.97
N GLN A 162 32.67 -15.58 39.79
CA GLN A 162 33.28 -15.37 38.48
C GLN A 162 33.26 -16.67 37.67
N ILE A 163 32.67 -16.64 36.47
CA ILE A 163 32.60 -17.80 35.55
C ILE A 163 33.93 -18.00 34.82
N ALA A 164 34.57 -16.91 34.41
CA ALA A 164 35.82 -16.94 33.68
C ALA A 164 36.93 -17.67 34.46
N GLY A 165 37.59 -18.62 33.82
CA GLY A 165 38.67 -19.44 34.40
C GLY A 165 38.22 -20.55 35.35
N ARG A 166 36.90 -20.72 35.59
CA ARG A 166 36.37 -21.82 36.40
C ARG A 166 36.18 -23.09 35.60
N HIS A 167 36.22 -24.22 36.30
CA HIS A 167 35.83 -25.50 35.72
C HIS A 167 34.31 -25.67 35.88
N ALA A 168 33.58 -25.65 34.77
CA ALA A 168 32.16 -25.94 34.76
C ALA A 168 31.88 -27.37 34.26
N VAL A 169 30.97 -28.07 34.93
CA VAL A 169 30.52 -29.41 34.54
C VAL A 169 29.04 -29.35 34.19
N VAL A 170 28.69 -29.75 32.97
CA VAL A 170 27.30 -29.84 32.49
C VAL A 170 26.92 -31.31 32.37
N VAL A 171 26.01 -31.78 33.22
CA VAL A 171 25.53 -33.16 33.21
C VAL A 171 24.21 -33.21 32.45
N GLY A 172 24.29 -33.61 31.19
CA GLY A 172 23.18 -33.62 30.23
C GLY A 172 23.66 -33.22 28.84
N ARG A 173 23.14 -33.88 27.80
CA ARG A 173 23.52 -33.63 26.38
C ARG A 173 22.32 -33.33 25.48
N SER A 174 21.20 -32.89 26.07
CA SER A 174 19.99 -32.56 25.31
C SER A 174 20.24 -31.33 24.43
N LYS A 175 19.49 -31.25 23.33
CA LYS A 175 19.49 -30.07 22.43
C LYS A 175 18.89 -28.82 23.08
N ILE A 176 18.12 -28.99 24.15
CA ILE A 176 17.37 -27.91 24.81
C ILE A 176 18.20 -27.24 25.92
N VAL A 177 18.94 -28.02 26.71
CA VAL A 177 19.68 -27.51 27.88
C VAL A 177 21.15 -27.90 27.84
N GLY A 178 21.46 -29.19 27.70
CA GLY A 178 22.83 -29.69 27.87
C GLY A 178 23.84 -29.08 26.91
N ALA A 179 23.66 -29.28 25.60
CA ALA A 179 24.58 -28.76 24.60
C ALA A 179 24.62 -27.22 24.57
N PRO A 180 23.49 -26.50 24.59
CA PRO A 180 23.54 -25.03 24.64
C PRO A 180 24.19 -24.47 25.91
N MET A 181 24.04 -25.13 27.06
CA MET A 181 24.69 -24.68 28.30
C MET A 181 26.21 -24.87 28.23
N HIS A 182 26.69 -25.93 27.55
CA HIS A 182 28.11 -26.10 27.28
C HIS A 182 28.67 -24.91 26.51
N ASP A 183 28.08 -24.61 25.34
CA ASP A 183 28.53 -23.50 24.49
C ASP A 183 28.45 -22.17 25.23
N LEU A 184 27.37 -21.94 25.98
CA LEU A 184 27.17 -20.70 26.71
C LEU A 184 28.22 -20.48 27.80
N LEU A 185 28.58 -21.51 28.56
CA LEU A 185 29.63 -21.40 29.58
C LEU A 185 31.02 -21.25 28.96
N LEU A 186 31.27 -21.94 27.85
CA LEU A 186 32.51 -21.82 27.08
C LEU A 186 32.71 -20.37 26.61
N TRP A 187 31.68 -19.76 26.02
CA TRP A 187 31.72 -18.35 25.60
C TRP A 187 31.70 -17.34 26.75
N ASN A 188 31.47 -17.80 27.99
CA ASN A 188 31.70 -17.03 29.21
C ASN A 188 33.07 -17.34 29.87
N ASN A 189 34.01 -17.90 29.08
CA ASN A 189 35.40 -18.17 29.42
C ASN A 189 35.59 -19.23 30.53
N ALA A 190 34.64 -20.15 30.72
CA ALA A 190 34.84 -21.32 31.57
C ALA A 190 35.56 -22.45 30.81
N THR A 191 36.30 -23.29 31.52
CA THR A 191 36.66 -24.62 31.01
C THR A 191 35.47 -25.54 31.25
N VAL A 192 34.90 -26.12 30.19
CA VAL A 192 33.64 -26.86 30.29
C VAL A 192 33.81 -28.34 30.00
N THR A 193 33.37 -29.20 30.93
CA THR A 193 33.24 -30.65 30.72
C THR A 193 31.77 -31.02 30.56
N THR A 194 31.41 -31.64 29.44
CA THR A 194 30.06 -32.18 29.22
C THR A 194 30.01 -33.65 29.60
N CYS A 195 29.13 -33.99 30.53
CA CYS A 195 28.88 -35.35 31.01
C CYS A 195 27.46 -35.80 30.65
N HIS A 196 27.21 -37.10 30.67
CA HIS A 196 25.90 -37.70 30.45
C HIS A 196 25.77 -39.02 31.23
N SER A 197 24.58 -39.62 31.26
CA SER A 197 24.32 -40.86 32.02
C SER A 197 25.23 -42.04 31.66
N LYS A 198 25.87 -42.03 30.48
CA LYS A 198 26.87 -43.03 30.06
C LYS A 198 28.34 -42.63 30.27
N THR A 199 28.61 -41.51 30.94
CA THR A 199 29.99 -41.06 31.23
C THR A 199 30.59 -41.96 32.30
N ALA A 200 31.76 -42.54 32.04
CA ALA A 200 32.46 -43.38 33.01
C ALA A 200 32.95 -42.52 34.20
N ASN A 201 32.84 -43.04 35.42
CA ASN A 201 33.19 -42.33 36.66
C ASN A 201 32.53 -40.95 36.77
N LEU A 202 31.22 -40.88 36.45
CA LEU A 202 30.45 -39.64 36.44
C LEU A 202 30.57 -38.85 37.75
N ASP A 203 30.59 -39.55 38.88
CA ASP A 203 30.83 -39.00 40.22
C ASP A 203 32.13 -38.18 40.30
N LYS A 204 33.23 -38.71 39.75
CA LYS A 204 34.54 -38.05 39.74
C LYS A 204 34.57 -36.84 38.80
N GLU A 205 33.89 -36.92 37.67
CA GLU A 205 33.79 -35.77 36.75
C GLU A 205 32.96 -34.65 37.35
N VAL A 206 31.82 -34.97 37.97
CA VAL A 206 30.97 -34.00 38.70
C VAL A 206 31.75 -33.30 39.81
N ASN A 207 32.62 -34.02 40.52
CA ASN A 207 33.41 -33.46 41.63
C ASN A 207 34.46 -32.42 41.21
N LYS A 208 34.81 -32.32 39.93
CA LYS A 208 35.78 -31.32 39.45
C LYS A 208 35.16 -29.92 39.32
N GLY A 209 33.84 -29.85 39.12
CA GLY A 209 33.13 -28.61 38.78
C GLY A 209 33.06 -27.60 39.94
N ASP A 210 33.55 -26.38 39.70
CA ASP A 210 33.22 -25.20 40.51
C ASP A 210 31.79 -24.73 40.24
N ILE A 211 31.31 -24.96 39.03
CA ILE A 211 29.95 -24.71 38.57
C ILE A 211 29.40 -26.03 38.03
N LEU A 212 28.28 -26.49 38.57
CA LEU A 212 27.62 -27.73 38.18
C LEU A 212 26.22 -27.42 37.65
N VAL A 213 25.95 -27.77 36.40
CA VAL A 213 24.60 -27.67 35.80
C VAL A 213 24.10 -29.07 35.48
N VAL A 214 22.94 -29.45 36.01
CA VAL A 214 22.37 -30.80 35.86
C VAL A 214 21.03 -30.73 35.12
N ALA A 215 20.92 -31.48 34.02
CA ALA A 215 19.75 -31.52 33.14
C ALA A 215 19.66 -32.91 32.45
N THR A 216 19.55 -33.96 33.25
CA THR A 216 19.49 -35.36 32.79
C THR A 216 18.07 -35.90 32.66
N GLY A 217 17.08 -35.29 33.31
CA GLY A 217 15.71 -35.81 33.37
C GLY A 217 15.61 -37.14 34.12
N CYS A 218 16.45 -37.33 35.13
CA CYS A 218 16.53 -38.52 35.96
C CYS A 218 16.46 -38.07 37.43
N PRO A 219 15.37 -38.37 38.16
CA PRO A 219 15.15 -37.83 39.50
C PRO A 219 16.29 -38.20 40.45
N GLU A 220 16.84 -37.19 41.14
CA GLU A 220 17.84 -37.35 42.20
C GLU A 220 19.07 -38.20 41.80
N MET A 221 19.44 -38.20 40.51
CA MET A 221 20.58 -38.95 39.99
C MET A 221 21.91 -38.46 40.56
N VAL A 222 22.10 -37.14 40.63
CA VAL A 222 23.34 -36.54 41.17
C VAL A 222 23.26 -36.47 42.68
N LYS A 223 24.14 -37.21 43.36
CA LYS A 223 24.19 -37.30 44.82
C LYS A 223 25.07 -36.20 45.42
N GLY A 224 24.78 -35.79 46.65
CA GLY A 224 25.50 -34.72 47.34
C GLY A 224 27.01 -34.99 47.49
N GLU A 225 27.41 -36.25 47.66
CA GLU A 225 28.81 -36.67 47.74
C GLU A 225 29.62 -36.47 46.45
N TRP A 226 28.95 -36.37 45.30
CA TRP A 226 29.60 -36.11 44.01
C TRP A 226 29.97 -34.63 43.88
N ILE A 227 29.31 -33.75 44.60
CA ILE A 227 29.42 -32.29 44.44
C ILE A 227 30.66 -31.77 45.15
N LYS A 228 31.48 -30.99 44.43
CA LYS A 228 32.63 -30.28 44.99
C LYS A 228 32.18 -29.34 46.13
N PRO A 229 32.78 -29.39 47.32
CA PRO A 229 32.48 -28.43 48.38
C PRO A 229 32.65 -26.99 47.90
N GLY A 230 31.62 -26.17 48.09
CA GLY A 230 31.60 -24.77 47.65
C GLY A 230 31.19 -24.55 46.20
N ALA A 231 30.78 -25.57 45.44
CA ALA A 231 30.30 -25.42 44.07
C ALA A 231 28.98 -24.63 43.98
N VAL A 232 28.77 -23.96 42.84
CA VAL A 232 27.47 -23.42 42.43
C VAL A 232 26.71 -24.53 41.70
N VAL A 233 25.53 -24.91 42.19
CA VAL A 233 24.73 -26.02 41.64
C VAL A 233 23.43 -25.49 41.04
N ILE A 234 23.25 -25.72 39.74
CA ILE A 234 22.04 -25.40 38.99
C ILE A 234 21.35 -26.71 38.58
N ASP A 235 20.22 -27.00 39.20
CA ASP A 235 19.36 -28.15 38.88
C ASP A 235 18.23 -27.70 37.95
N CYS A 236 18.29 -28.15 36.71
CA CYS A 236 17.30 -27.88 35.67
C CYS A 236 16.25 -28.99 35.55
N GLY A 237 16.46 -30.12 36.24
CA GLY A 237 15.59 -31.28 36.18
C GLY A 237 14.22 -31.00 36.80
N ILE A 238 13.17 -31.52 36.18
CA ILE A 238 11.81 -31.50 36.73
C ILE A 238 11.22 -32.89 36.54
N ASN A 239 11.14 -33.61 37.65
CA ASN A 239 10.68 -34.98 37.71
C ASN A 239 9.56 -35.10 38.75
N TYR A 240 8.70 -36.09 38.58
CA TYR A 240 7.67 -36.43 39.55
C TYR A 240 8.00 -37.78 40.17
N VAL A 241 8.07 -37.84 41.50
CA VAL A 241 8.20 -39.09 42.24
C VAL A 241 6.99 -39.28 43.14
N PRO A 242 6.53 -40.52 43.41
CA PRO A 242 5.38 -40.76 44.27
C PRO A 242 5.55 -40.13 45.66
N ASP A 243 4.49 -39.49 46.16
CA ASP A 243 4.43 -38.91 47.49
C ASP A 243 2.97 -38.83 47.96
N ASP A 244 2.57 -39.78 48.78
CA ASP A 244 1.20 -39.91 49.31
C ASP A 244 0.83 -38.76 50.27
N THR A 245 1.80 -37.94 50.69
CA THR A 245 1.55 -36.75 51.52
C THR A 245 1.08 -35.55 50.70
N LYS A 246 1.16 -35.61 49.36
CA LYS A 246 0.69 -34.55 48.46
C LYS A 246 -0.70 -34.88 47.91
N PRO A 247 -1.61 -33.89 47.76
CA PRO A 247 -2.92 -34.10 47.15
C PRO A 247 -2.88 -34.72 45.74
N SER A 248 -1.78 -34.53 45.00
CA SER A 248 -1.52 -35.10 43.67
C SER A 248 -0.95 -36.52 43.68
N GLY A 249 -0.67 -37.10 44.85
CA GLY A 249 0.03 -38.40 45.02
C GLY A 249 1.49 -38.40 44.53
N LYS A 250 2.03 -37.22 44.20
CA LYS A 250 3.36 -37.03 43.59
C LYS A 250 4.01 -35.75 44.10
N LYS A 251 5.31 -35.80 44.39
CA LYS A 251 6.16 -34.61 44.65
C LYS A 251 7.05 -34.31 43.46
N VAL A 252 7.32 -33.02 43.24
CA VAL A 252 8.25 -32.56 42.21
C VAL A 252 9.66 -32.55 42.81
N VAL A 253 10.61 -33.19 42.13
CA VAL A 253 12.02 -33.23 42.50
C VAL A 253 12.89 -32.94 41.29
N GLY A 254 14.12 -32.50 41.53
CA GLY A 254 15.09 -32.23 40.48
C GLY A 254 15.93 -33.45 40.10
N ASP A 255 16.96 -33.24 39.29
CA ASP A 255 17.94 -34.28 38.96
C ASP A 255 19.02 -34.42 40.05
N VAL A 256 19.09 -33.46 40.97
CA VAL A 256 20.00 -33.45 42.11
C VAL A 256 19.23 -33.82 43.38
N ASP A 257 19.84 -34.66 44.23
CA ASP A 257 19.33 -34.90 45.58
C ASP A 257 19.53 -33.65 46.44
N TYR A 258 18.52 -32.78 46.43
CA TYR A 258 18.58 -31.44 47.00
C TYR A 258 18.92 -31.43 48.49
N SER A 259 18.44 -32.44 49.24
CA SER A 259 18.57 -32.49 50.71
C SER A 259 20.04 -32.54 51.15
N VAL A 260 20.82 -33.42 50.51
CA VAL A 260 22.25 -33.61 50.80
C VAL A 260 23.14 -32.67 49.97
N ALA A 261 22.73 -32.30 48.76
CA ALA A 261 23.50 -31.38 47.91
C ALA A 261 23.59 -29.98 48.51
N LYS A 262 22.52 -29.52 49.17
CA LYS A 262 22.47 -28.25 49.87
C LYS A 262 23.48 -28.16 51.02
N GLU A 263 24.01 -29.27 51.54
CA GLU A 263 25.04 -29.21 52.59
C GLU A 263 26.45 -28.96 52.03
N LYS A 264 26.66 -29.19 50.73
CA LYS A 264 27.96 -29.11 50.05
C LYS A 264 28.11 -27.87 49.18
N ALA A 265 27.05 -27.46 48.49
CA ALA A 265 27.06 -26.35 47.55
C ALA A 265 27.20 -24.99 48.27
N SER A 266 27.87 -24.01 47.66
CA SER A 266 27.81 -22.61 48.15
C SER A 266 26.48 -21.95 47.75
N PHE A 267 25.99 -22.30 46.56
CA PHE A 267 24.71 -21.88 46.02
C PHE A 267 24.00 -23.07 45.37
N ILE A 268 22.68 -23.20 45.57
CA ILE A 268 21.87 -24.25 44.93
C ILE A 268 20.49 -23.74 44.53
N THR A 269 20.01 -24.12 43.34
CA THR A 269 18.62 -23.87 42.92
C THR A 269 17.66 -24.90 43.53
N PRO A 270 16.49 -24.51 44.06
CA PRO A 270 15.47 -25.45 44.49
C PRO A 270 14.64 -25.95 43.30
N VAL A 271 14.10 -27.17 43.41
CA VAL A 271 13.09 -27.70 42.48
C VAL A 271 11.85 -28.08 43.29
N PRO A 272 10.68 -27.43 43.08
CA PRO A 272 10.42 -26.33 42.15
C PRO A 272 10.90 -24.96 42.66
N GLY A 273 10.93 -23.95 41.78
CA GLY A 273 11.15 -22.54 42.15
C GLY A 273 12.53 -21.97 41.81
N GLY A 274 13.44 -22.81 41.30
CA GLY A 274 14.75 -22.44 40.75
C GLY A 274 14.67 -22.06 39.28
N VAL A 275 15.04 -22.98 38.38
CA VAL A 275 15.24 -22.69 36.95
C VAL A 275 13.94 -22.41 36.18
N GLY A 276 12.85 -23.14 36.43
CA GLY A 276 11.59 -22.99 35.67
C GLY A 276 11.04 -21.55 35.59
N PRO A 277 10.91 -20.80 36.71
CA PRO A 277 10.54 -19.38 36.69
C PRO A 277 11.48 -18.49 35.86
N MET A 278 12.77 -18.84 35.79
CA MET A 278 13.75 -18.13 34.97
C MET A 278 13.55 -18.42 33.49
N THR A 279 13.23 -19.66 33.10
CA THR A 279 12.88 -20.00 31.70
C THR A 279 11.75 -19.10 31.18
N VAL A 280 10.69 -18.91 31.97
CA VAL A 280 9.58 -18.01 31.59
C VAL A 280 10.04 -16.55 31.53
N ALA A 281 10.85 -16.08 32.49
CA ALA A 281 11.38 -14.71 32.48
C ALA A 281 12.28 -14.44 31.26
N MET A 282 13.11 -15.41 30.87
CA MET A 282 13.98 -15.32 29.69
C MET A 282 13.20 -15.34 28.39
N LEU A 283 12.12 -16.13 28.30
CA LEU A 283 11.22 -16.09 27.14
C LEU A 283 10.59 -14.70 26.97
N MET A 284 10.14 -14.09 28.07
CA MET A 284 9.63 -12.72 28.04
C MET A 284 10.71 -11.73 27.59
N GLN A 285 11.93 -11.87 28.14
CA GLN A 285 13.06 -11.03 27.76
C GLN A 285 13.39 -11.15 26.26
N SER A 286 13.53 -12.37 25.73
CA SER A 286 13.77 -12.61 24.30
C SER A 286 12.64 -12.07 23.42
N THR A 287 11.39 -12.11 23.89
CA THR A 287 10.24 -11.51 23.18
C THR A 287 10.33 -9.99 23.13
N VAL A 288 10.69 -9.34 24.25
CA VAL A 288 10.91 -7.89 24.29
C VAL A 288 12.12 -7.49 23.43
N GLU A 289 13.21 -8.25 23.47
CA GLU A 289 14.39 -8.07 22.61
C GLU A 289 14.00 -8.17 21.12
N SER A 290 13.19 -9.17 20.74
CA SER A 290 12.71 -9.30 19.37
C SER A 290 11.82 -8.13 18.94
N ALA A 291 10.88 -7.72 19.80
CA ALA A 291 10.02 -6.57 19.53
C ALA A 291 10.81 -5.26 19.37
N GLN A 292 11.87 -5.08 20.16
CA GLN A 292 12.78 -3.94 20.04
C GLN A 292 13.52 -3.97 18.70
N ARG A 293 14.09 -5.12 18.32
CA ARG A 293 14.75 -5.31 17.00
C ARG A 293 13.78 -5.04 15.84
N PHE A 294 12.52 -5.45 15.99
CA PHE A 294 11.47 -5.16 15.02
C PHE A 294 11.23 -3.65 14.87
N LEU A 295 11.09 -2.91 15.98
CA LEU A 295 10.92 -1.45 15.95
C LEU A 295 12.12 -0.72 15.35
N GLU A 296 13.34 -1.19 15.62
CA GLU A 296 14.57 -0.61 15.06
C GLU A 296 14.70 -0.79 13.54
N LYS A 297 14.16 -1.92 13.04
CA LYS A 297 14.11 -2.27 11.61
C LYS A 297 12.96 -1.57 10.89
N PHE A 298 11.78 -1.51 11.51
CA PHE A 298 10.54 -0.97 10.93
C PHE A 298 10.18 0.39 11.56
N GLN A 299 11.17 1.27 11.70
CA GLN A 299 10.92 2.64 12.14
C GLN A 299 10.23 3.42 11.00
N PRO A 300 9.05 4.01 11.22
CA PRO A 300 8.36 4.80 10.19
C PRO A 300 9.26 5.89 9.60
N GLY A 301 9.39 5.92 8.27
CA GLY A 301 10.25 6.87 7.55
C GLY A 301 11.75 6.54 7.59
N LYS A 302 12.18 5.38 8.09
CA LYS A 302 13.55 4.88 7.89
C LYS A 302 13.52 3.76 6.85
N TRP A 303 14.05 4.03 5.66
CA TRP A 303 14.14 3.04 4.60
C TRP A 303 15.55 2.45 4.54
N THR A 304 15.65 1.17 4.17
CA THR A 304 16.92 0.48 3.91
C THR A 304 17.04 0.12 2.43
N ILE A 305 16.61 1.05 1.58
CA ILE A 305 16.48 0.85 0.14
C ILE A 305 17.86 0.75 -0.53
N GLN A 306 18.01 -0.24 -1.40
CA GLN A 306 19.18 -0.40 -2.26
C GLN A 306 18.84 0.03 -3.68
N TYR A 307 19.40 1.13 -4.16
CA TYR A 307 19.13 1.62 -5.52
C TYR A 307 19.90 0.82 -6.57
N ASN A 308 19.33 0.69 -7.77
CA ASN A 308 19.95 0.05 -8.92
C ASN A 308 20.89 1.04 -9.62
N HIS A 309 21.97 0.53 -10.22
CA HIS A 309 22.91 1.32 -11.01
C HIS A 309 22.47 1.39 -12.48
N LEU A 310 22.52 2.59 -13.09
CA LEU A 310 22.26 2.76 -14.52
C LEU A 310 23.52 2.67 -15.36
N ASN A 311 23.46 1.90 -16.43
CA ASN A 311 24.50 1.86 -17.45
C ASN A 311 24.08 2.72 -18.64
N LEU A 312 24.46 3.99 -18.59
CA LEU A 312 24.13 4.97 -19.63
C LEU A 312 24.87 4.65 -20.94
N ARG A 313 24.17 4.80 -22.08
CA ARG A 313 24.72 4.61 -23.43
C ARG A 313 24.48 5.86 -24.27
N THR A 314 25.36 6.10 -25.22
CA THR A 314 25.26 7.19 -26.19
C THR A 314 25.60 6.65 -27.59
N PRO A 315 24.71 6.78 -28.59
CA PRO A 315 23.37 7.36 -28.52
C PRO A 315 22.44 6.60 -27.55
N VAL A 316 21.45 7.30 -26.99
CA VAL A 316 20.46 6.72 -26.07
C VAL A 316 19.67 5.64 -26.83
N PRO A 317 19.58 4.40 -26.31
CA PRO A 317 18.82 3.33 -26.97
C PRO A 317 17.31 3.60 -27.00
N SER A 318 16.54 2.72 -27.64
CA SER A 318 15.07 2.80 -27.58
C SER A 318 14.57 2.61 -26.14
N ASP A 319 13.39 3.15 -25.85
CA ASP A 319 12.79 3.08 -24.52
C ASP A 319 12.62 1.63 -24.03
N ILE A 320 12.18 0.73 -24.90
CA ILE A 320 12.02 -0.70 -24.56
C ILE A 320 13.36 -1.42 -24.37
N ASP A 321 14.39 -1.08 -25.14
CA ASP A 321 15.73 -1.66 -24.95
C ASP A 321 16.32 -1.26 -23.59
N ILE A 322 16.11 -0.01 -23.17
CA ILE A 322 16.52 0.47 -21.83
C ILE A 322 15.76 -0.31 -20.76
N SER A 323 14.42 -0.40 -20.85
CA SER A 323 13.59 -1.16 -19.90
C SER A 323 14.07 -2.61 -19.76
N ARG A 324 14.36 -3.29 -20.88
CA ARG A 324 14.80 -4.70 -20.89
C ARG A 324 16.24 -4.90 -20.41
N SER A 325 17.09 -3.88 -20.55
CA SER A 325 18.48 -3.95 -20.08
C SER A 325 18.61 -3.95 -18.55
N CYS A 326 17.56 -3.51 -17.84
CA CYS A 326 17.52 -3.45 -16.39
C CYS A 326 16.74 -4.65 -15.83
N LYS A 327 17.39 -5.47 -15.00
CA LYS A 327 16.69 -6.49 -14.21
C LYS A 327 15.99 -5.80 -13.01
N PRO A 328 14.65 -5.81 -12.91
CA PRO A 328 13.97 -5.21 -11.78
C PRO A 328 14.36 -5.90 -10.46
N LYS A 329 14.37 -5.13 -9.37
CA LYS A 329 14.46 -5.72 -8.03
C LYS A 329 13.20 -6.54 -7.77
N PRO A 330 13.27 -7.72 -7.12
CA PRO A 330 12.08 -8.42 -6.69
C PRO A 330 11.17 -7.50 -5.88
N ILE A 331 9.91 -7.36 -6.27
CA ILE A 331 9.02 -6.34 -5.75
C ILE A 331 8.73 -6.53 -4.25
N GLY A 332 8.68 -7.78 -3.78
CA GLY A 332 8.58 -8.08 -2.34
C GLY A 332 9.82 -7.64 -1.55
N LYS A 333 11.01 -7.62 -2.17
CA LYS A 333 12.22 -7.03 -1.56
C LYS A 333 12.09 -5.51 -1.49
N LEU A 334 11.65 -4.85 -2.58
CA LEU A 334 11.41 -3.41 -2.58
C LEU A 334 10.39 -3.02 -1.50
N ALA A 335 9.27 -3.74 -1.40
CA ALA A 335 8.23 -3.48 -0.41
C ALA A 335 8.77 -3.48 1.03
N ARG A 336 9.59 -4.48 1.39
CA ARG A 336 10.24 -4.53 2.71
C ARG A 336 11.22 -3.39 2.93
N GLU A 337 11.99 -3.02 1.91
CA GLU A 337 12.97 -1.92 1.99
C GLU A 337 12.33 -0.55 2.25
N ILE A 338 11.07 -0.36 1.80
CA ILE A 338 10.28 0.87 2.00
C ILE A 338 9.36 0.81 3.23
N GLY A 339 9.47 -0.24 4.05
CA GLY A 339 8.74 -0.37 5.31
C GLY A 339 7.30 -0.91 5.21
N LEU A 340 6.94 -1.55 4.10
CA LEU A 340 5.72 -2.36 4.01
C LEU A 340 5.95 -3.74 4.65
N LEU A 341 4.92 -4.22 5.33
CA LEU A 341 4.91 -5.55 5.94
C LEU A 341 4.47 -6.60 4.92
N SER A 342 4.84 -7.87 5.14
CA SER A 342 4.55 -8.94 4.17
C SER A 342 3.04 -9.13 3.97
N GLU A 343 2.25 -9.04 5.03
CA GLU A 343 0.79 -9.14 5.02
C GLU A 343 0.08 -7.93 4.41
N GLU A 344 0.82 -6.85 4.12
CA GLU A 344 0.28 -5.64 3.47
C GLU A 344 0.47 -5.66 1.95
N VAL A 345 1.03 -6.75 1.41
CA VAL A 345 1.48 -6.83 0.02
C VAL A 345 0.97 -8.13 -0.63
N GLU A 346 0.23 -7.99 -1.72
CA GLU A 346 -0.22 -9.09 -2.57
C GLU A 346 0.64 -9.11 -3.85
N LEU A 347 1.51 -10.12 -4.02
CA LEU A 347 2.42 -10.21 -5.17
C LEU A 347 1.68 -10.60 -6.46
N TYR A 348 2.04 -9.94 -7.57
CA TYR A 348 1.57 -10.25 -8.93
C TYR A 348 2.79 -10.56 -9.81
N GLY A 349 3.33 -11.78 -9.65
CA GLY A 349 4.66 -12.10 -10.16
C GLY A 349 5.75 -11.49 -9.27
N ASP A 350 6.96 -11.30 -9.80
CA ASP A 350 8.12 -10.78 -9.08
C ASP A 350 8.37 -9.28 -9.30
N THR A 351 7.67 -8.64 -10.23
CA THR A 351 7.90 -7.24 -10.67
C THR A 351 6.89 -6.23 -10.15
N LYS A 352 5.71 -6.67 -9.70
CA LYS A 352 4.59 -5.81 -9.26
C LYS A 352 3.79 -6.44 -8.13
N ALA A 353 3.17 -5.60 -7.29
CA ALA A 353 2.33 -6.05 -6.17
C ALA A 353 1.20 -5.08 -5.87
N LYS A 354 0.08 -5.55 -5.31
CA LYS A 354 -0.95 -4.70 -4.72
C LYS A 354 -0.62 -4.39 -3.26
N VAL A 355 -0.83 -3.16 -2.82
CA VAL A 355 -0.65 -2.74 -1.43
C VAL A 355 -2.00 -2.58 -0.73
N LEU A 356 -2.17 -3.26 0.39
CA LEU A 356 -3.43 -3.31 1.14
C LEU A 356 -3.66 -2.01 1.94
N LEU A 357 -4.93 -1.68 2.15
CA LEU A 357 -5.33 -0.50 2.92
C LEU A 357 -4.97 -0.59 4.41
N SER A 358 -4.66 -1.79 4.93
CA SER A 358 -4.14 -1.99 6.28
C SER A 358 -2.86 -1.20 6.55
N ALA A 359 -2.04 -0.94 5.51
CA ALA A 359 -0.87 -0.08 5.62
C ALA A 359 -1.23 1.35 6.05
N LEU A 360 -2.36 1.88 5.55
CA LEU A 360 -2.82 3.22 5.93
C LEU A 360 -3.31 3.25 7.39
N GLU A 361 -4.01 2.20 7.84
CA GLU A 361 -4.47 2.08 9.22
C GLU A 361 -3.31 1.97 10.22
N ARG A 362 -2.30 1.17 9.90
CA ARG A 362 -1.07 1.05 10.71
C ARG A 362 -0.34 2.39 10.80
N LEU A 363 -0.26 3.11 9.69
CA LEU A 363 0.49 4.37 9.60
C LEU A 363 -0.34 5.62 9.91
N LYS A 364 -1.59 5.49 10.41
CA LYS A 364 -2.49 6.63 10.61
C LYS A 364 -1.92 7.76 11.48
N HIS A 365 -1.09 7.42 12.46
CA HIS A 365 -0.43 8.36 13.37
C HIS A 365 0.89 8.94 12.84
N GLN A 366 1.41 8.41 11.73
CA GLN A 366 2.63 8.91 11.10
C GLN A 366 2.36 10.25 10.40
N PRO A 367 3.16 11.29 10.59
CA PRO A 367 2.99 12.54 9.82
C PRO A 367 3.23 12.34 8.32
N ASP A 368 2.47 13.06 7.50
CA ASP A 368 2.63 13.03 6.04
C ASP A 368 3.94 13.68 5.60
N GLY A 369 4.53 13.16 4.52
CA GLY A 369 5.65 13.80 3.82
C GLY A 369 5.27 15.02 2.99
N LYS A 370 6.24 15.49 2.20
CA LYS A 370 6.07 16.61 1.27
C LYS A 370 5.40 16.16 -0.01
N TYR A 371 4.37 16.87 -0.45
CA TYR A 371 3.56 16.51 -1.61
C TYR A 371 3.87 17.43 -2.79
N VAL A 372 4.38 16.87 -3.89
CA VAL A 372 4.83 17.60 -5.08
C VAL A 372 3.96 17.18 -6.26
N VAL A 373 3.44 18.15 -7.01
CA VAL A 373 2.68 17.88 -8.24
C VAL A 373 3.48 18.33 -9.45
N VAL A 374 3.67 17.42 -10.40
CA VAL A 374 4.25 17.67 -11.71
C VAL A 374 3.13 17.97 -12.69
N THR A 375 3.24 19.09 -13.40
CA THR A 375 2.36 19.47 -14.49
C THR A 375 3.20 20.08 -15.62
N GLY A 376 2.58 20.68 -16.62
CA GLY A 376 3.32 21.27 -17.72
C GLY A 376 2.61 22.46 -18.35
N ILE A 377 3.27 23.03 -19.34
CA ILE A 377 2.65 23.99 -20.25
C ILE A 377 1.52 23.34 -21.05
N THR A 378 0.77 24.15 -21.79
CA THR A 378 -0.27 23.64 -22.69
C THR A 378 0.35 22.64 -23.68
N PRO A 379 -0.16 21.40 -23.75
CA PRO A 379 0.43 20.37 -24.62
C PRO A 379 0.57 20.77 -26.08
N THR A 380 1.68 20.34 -26.69
CA THR A 380 1.96 20.45 -28.13
C THR A 380 2.25 19.07 -28.73
N PRO A 381 2.12 18.87 -30.05
CA PRO A 381 2.51 17.62 -30.71
C PRO A 381 4.00 17.25 -30.54
N LEU A 382 4.85 18.21 -30.17
CA LEU A 382 6.29 18.01 -29.95
C LEU A 382 6.62 17.30 -28.62
N GLY A 383 5.67 17.29 -27.68
CA GLY A 383 5.78 16.64 -26.38
C GLY A 383 6.64 17.40 -25.36
N GLU A 384 6.20 17.39 -24.10
CA GLU A 384 6.90 18.09 -23.01
C GLU A 384 7.72 17.16 -22.11
N GLY A 385 7.39 15.86 -22.04
CA GLY A 385 8.07 14.91 -21.16
C GLY A 385 7.67 15.00 -19.68
N LYS A 386 6.40 15.27 -19.37
CA LYS A 386 5.89 15.38 -17.98
C LYS A 386 6.19 14.13 -17.13
N SER A 387 5.72 12.96 -17.56
CA SER A 387 5.93 11.71 -16.82
C SER A 387 7.41 11.33 -16.74
N THR A 388 8.19 11.62 -17.79
CA THR A 388 9.66 11.49 -17.79
C THR A 388 10.28 12.35 -16.68
N THR A 389 9.78 13.57 -16.46
CA THR A 389 10.22 14.46 -15.39
C THR A 389 9.80 13.96 -14.02
N THR A 390 8.57 13.45 -13.87
CA THR A 390 8.09 12.82 -12.63
C THR A 390 9.04 11.70 -12.20
N ILE A 391 9.38 10.81 -13.13
CA ILE A 391 10.27 9.67 -12.84
C ILE A 391 11.71 10.12 -12.59
N GLY A 392 12.26 11.01 -13.44
CA GLY A 392 13.61 11.54 -13.26
C GLY A 392 13.77 12.28 -11.92
N LEU A 393 12.75 13.02 -11.48
CA LEU A 393 12.74 13.72 -10.20
C LEU A 393 12.77 12.75 -9.01
N VAL A 394 11.96 11.68 -9.02
CA VAL A 394 12.00 10.71 -7.91
C VAL A 394 13.29 9.89 -7.91
N GLN A 395 13.85 9.59 -9.08
CA GLN A 395 15.18 9.00 -9.19
C GLN A 395 16.25 9.90 -8.59
N ALA A 396 16.25 11.19 -8.93
CA ALA A 396 17.16 12.18 -8.36
C ALA A 396 17.02 12.33 -6.83
N LEU A 397 15.80 12.46 -6.32
CA LEU A 397 15.53 12.56 -4.88
C LEU A 397 15.96 11.29 -4.13
N GLY A 398 15.69 10.12 -4.70
CA GLY A 398 15.95 8.82 -4.08
C GLY A 398 17.39 8.37 -4.24
N ALA A 399 17.77 7.99 -5.46
CA ALA A 399 19.05 7.34 -5.73
C ALA A 399 20.26 8.29 -5.58
N HIS A 400 20.07 9.60 -5.77
CA HIS A 400 21.17 10.58 -5.77
C HIS A 400 21.19 11.50 -4.55
N LEU A 401 20.04 11.79 -3.92
CA LEU A 401 19.94 12.60 -2.70
C LEU A 401 19.54 11.81 -1.44
N HIS A 402 19.32 10.50 -1.58
CA HIS A 402 19.00 9.57 -0.49
C HIS A 402 17.82 10.02 0.38
N GLN A 403 16.82 10.66 -0.25
CA GLN A 403 15.55 10.98 0.39
C GLN A 403 14.57 9.84 0.20
N ASN A 404 13.75 9.55 1.21
CA ASN A 404 12.58 8.72 0.99
C ASN A 404 11.67 9.42 0.00
N VAL A 405 11.38 8.75 -1.11
CA VAL A 405 10.58 9.33 -2.17
C VAL A 405 9.74 8.27 -2.86
N PHE A 406 8.53 8.66 -3.24
CA PHE A 406 7.58 7.86 -4.00
C PHE A 406 7.10 8.62 -5.23
N ALA A 407 6.92 7.92 -6.35
CA ALA A 407 6.14 8.44 -7.49
C ALA A 407 4.71 7.86 -7.46
N CYS A 408 3.70 8.70 -7.69
CA CYS A 408 2.31 8.26 -7.84
C CYS A 408 1.78 8.66 -9.21
N VAL A 409 1.67 7.69 -10.12
CA VAL A 409 1.32 7.89 -11.53
C VAL A 409 0.03 7.15 -11.90
N ARG A 410 -0.53 7.53 -13.05
CA ARG A 410 -1.76 6.93 -13.58
C ARG A 410 -1.47 5.63 -14.32
N GLN A 411 -2.40 4.69 -14.23
CA GLN A 411 -2.43 3.55 -15.13
C GLN A 411 -2.86 4.01 -16.54
N PRO A 412 -2.12 3.65 -17.60
CA PRO A 412 -2.53 3.92 -18.97
C PRO A 412 -3.69 3.00 -19.40
N SER A 413 -4.52 3.50 -20.33
CA SER A 413 -5.52 2.66 -21.01
C SER A 413 -4.84 1.75 -22.03
N GLN A 414 -5.37 0.54 -22.19
CA GLN A 414 -4.89 -0.42 -23.16
C GLN A 414 -5.27 -0.04 -24.61
N GLY A 415 -6.41 0.63 -24.81
CA GLY A 415 -6.91 0.98 -26.14
C GLY A 415 -5.90 1.76 -27.00
N PRO A 416 -5.31 2.87 -26.51
CA PRO A 416 -4.27 3.62 -27.22
C PRO A 416 -3.02 2.82 -27.59
N THR A 417 -2.62 1.84 -26.76
CA THR A 417 -1.44 0.98 -26.97
C THR A 417 -1.49 0.25 -28.31
N PHE A 418 -2.68 -0.21 -28.73
CA PHE A 418 -2.88 -0.87 -30.03
C PHE A 418 -3.25 0.10 -31.17
N GLY A 419 -3.39 1.39 -30.86
CA GLY A 419 -3.83 2.42 -31.79
C GLY A 419 -2.67 3.20 -32.40
N ILE A 420 -2.21 4.22 -31.69
CA ILE A 420 -1.26 5.24 -32.19
C ILE A 420 0.00 5.34 -31.32
N LYS A 421 -0.02 4.84 -30.08
CA LYS A 421 1.03 5.15 -29.10
C LYS A 421 1.22 4.05 -28.06
N GLY A 422 2.46 3.59 -27.86
CA GLY A 422 2.86 2.90 -26.63
C GLY A 422 2.67 3.81 -25.40
N GLY A 423 2.09 3.31 -24.31
CA GLY A 423 1.68 4.17 -23.20
C GLY A 423 2.84 4.77 -22.39
N ALA A 424 2.56 5.91 -21.75
CA ALA A 424 3.56 6.78 -21.15
C ALA A 424 4.00 6.30 -19.77
N ALA A 425 5.02 5.42 -19.73
CA ALA A 425 5.69 4.99 -18.49
C ALA A 425 6.89 5.90 -18.11
N GLY A 426 7.02 7.08 -18.73
CA GLY A 426 8.24 7.90 -18.70
C GLY A 426 8.91 7.94 -20.07
N GLY A 427 10.23 8.06 -20.12
CA GLY A 427 11.02 7.94 -21.36
C GLY A 427 12.53 7.91 -21.12
N GLY A 428 13.30 7.29 -22.02
CA GLY A 428 14.74 7.13 -21.90
C GLY A 428 15.14 6.44 -20.59
N TYR A 429 16.11 6.99 -19.87
CA TYR A 429 16.56 6.47 -18.58
C TYR A 429 15.68 6.88 -17.38
N SER A 430 14.54 7.53 -17.63
CA SER A 430 13.56 7.94 -16.62
C SER A 430 12.20 7.28 -16.87
N GLN A 431 12.08 6.01 -16.51
CA GLN A 431 10.91 5.17 -16.77
C GLN A 431 10.52 4.27 -15.58
N VAL A 432 9.25 3.89 -15.53
CA VAL A 432 8.71 2.78 -14.72
C VAL A 432 8.94 1.47 -15.46
N ILE A 433 9.40 0.44 -14.76
CA ILE A 433 9.70 -0.88 -15.32
C ILE A 433 8.98 -2.02 -14.57
N PRO A 434 8.63 -3.12 -15.25
CA PRO A 434 8.75 -3.34 -16.71
C PRO A 434 7.70 -2.58 -17.53
N MET A 435 8.10 -2.01 -18.65
CA MET A 435 7.25 -1.13 -19.47
C MET A 435 6.08 -1.87 -20.15
N GLU A 436 6.27 -3.13 -20.55
CA GLU A 436 5.22 -3.96 -21.17
C GLU A 436 4.07 -4.21 -20.20
N GLU A 437 4.40 -4.63 -18.97
CA GLU A 437 3.42 -4.88 -17.92
C GLU A 437 2.66 -3.62 -17.50
N PHE A 438 3.34 -2.46 -17.50
CA PHE A 438 2.74 -1.17 -17.22
C PHE A 438 1.65 -0.77 -18.22
N ASN A 439 1.79 -1.16 -19.50
CA ASN A 439 0.95 -0.70 -20.61
C ASN A 439 -0.14 -1.67 -21.07
N LEU A 440 -0.14 -2.89 -20.53
CA LEU A 440 -1.13 -3.93 -20.83
C LEU A 440 -2.10 -4.09 -19.66
N HIS A 441 -2.21 -5.30 -19.12
CA HIS A 441 -3.24 -5.63 -18.14
C HIS A 441 -2.92 -5.17 -16.71
N LEU A 442 -1.64 -4.87 -16.43
CA LEU A 442 -1.11 -4.58 -15.10
C LEU A 442 -1.60 -5.62 -14.06
N THR A 443 -2.59 -5.26 -13.23
CA THR A 443 -3.20 -6.11 -12.20
C THR A 443 -4.70 -6.33 -12.39
N GLY A 444 -5.27 -5.91 -13.53
CA GLY A 444 -6.68 -6.10 -13.88
C GLY A 444 -7.64 -5.00 -13.42
N ASP A 445 -7.14 -3.85 -12.93
CA ASP A 445 -7.99 -2.80 -12.35
C ASP A 445 -8.99 -2.22 -13.37
N ILE A 446 -8.55 -1.97 -14.61
CA ILE A 446 -9.42 -1.48 -15.68
C ILE A 446 -10.45 -2.55 -16.10
N HIS A 447 -10.10 -3.84 -16.00
CA HIS A 447 -11.05 -4.93 -16.26
C HIS A 447 -12.15 -4.98 -15.21
N ALA A 448 -11.80 -4.79 -13.93
CA ALA A 448 -12.77 -4.69 -12.85
C ALA A 448 -13.73 -3.50 -13.05
N ILE A 449 -13.21 -2.34 -13.47
CA ILE A 449 -14.01 -1.15 -13.82
C ILE A 449 -14.95 -1.45 -14.98
N THR A 450 -14.45 -2.10 -16.02
CA THR A 450 -15.23 -2.48 -17.21
C THR A 450 -16.41 -3.37 -16.82
N ALA A 451 -16.14 -4.42 -16.04
CA ALA A 451 -17.16 -5.34 -15.55
C ALA A 451 -18.19 -4.64 -14.65
N ALA A 452 -17.73 -3.81 -13.70
CA ALA A 452 -18.60 -3.07 -12.79
C ALA A 452 -19.51 -2.08 -13.54
N ASN A 453 -18.94 -1.31 -14.49
CA ASN A 453 -19.70 -0.35 -15.28
C ASN A 453 -20.77 -1.03 -16.13
N ASN A 454 -20.41 -2.14 -16.79
CA ASN A 454 -21.33 -2.88 -17.64
C ASN A 454 -22.40 -3.64 -16.83
N LEU A 455 -22.12 -4.01 -15.58
CA LEU A 455 -23.13 -4.52 -14.66
C LEU A 455 -24.20 -3.46 -14.35
N VAL A 456 -23.81 -2.21 -14.12
CA VAL A 456 -24.78 -1.11 -13.93
C VAL A 456 -25.64 -0.93 -15.18
N ALA A 457 -25.03 -0.91 -16.36
CA ALA A 457 -25.77 -0.79 -17.63
C ALA A 457 -26.76 -1.95 -17.83
N ALA A 458 -26.34 -3.19 -17.55
CA ALA A 458 -27.20 -4.36 -17.60
C ALA A 458 -28.36 -4.27 -16.57
N ALA A 459 -28.09 -3.77 -15.37
CA ALA A 459 -29.10 -3.61 -14.33
C ALA A 459 -30.16 -2.57 -14.69
N ILE A 460 -29.78 -1.46 -15.35
CA ILE A 460 -30.73 -0.47 -15.89
C ILE A 460 -31.69 -1.14 -16.87
N ASP A 461 -31.14 -1.83 -17.88
CA ASP A 461 -31.93 -2.46 -18.93
C ASP A 461 -32.85 -3.56 -18.39
N ALA A 462 -32.33 -4.42 -17.51
CA ALA A 462 -33.11 -5.46 -16.84
C ALA A 462 -34.23 -4.87 -15.98
N ARG A 463 -33.94 -3.78 -15.24
CA ARG A 463 -34.93 -3.11 -14.41
C ARG A 463 -36.07 -2.54 -15.25
N MET A 464 -35.75 -1.83 -16.32
CA MET A 464 -36.74 -1.28 -17.24
C MET A 464 -37.61 -2.37 -17.88
N PHE A 465 -36.98 -3.45 -18.36
CA PHE A 465 -37.71 -4.57 -18.98
C PHE A 465 -38.69 -5.23 -17.99
N HIS A 466 -38.25 -5.51 -16.78
CA HIS A 466 -39.10 -6.16 -15.77
C HIS A 466 -40.20 -5.26 -15.23
N GLU A 467 -39.96 -3.94 -15.15
CA GLU A 467 -41.03 -2.98 -14.87
C GLU A 467 -42.06 -2.99 -16.01
N LEU A 468 -41.66 -2.90 -17.27
CA LEU A 468 -42.63 -2.83 -18.38
C LEU A 468 -43.48 -4.10 -18.56
N THR A 469 -42.98 -5.26 -18.11
CA THR A 469 -43.59 -6.57 -18.41
C THR A 469 -44.34 -7.21 -17.23
N GLN A 470 -44.34 -6.60 -16.04
CA GLN A 470 -44.91 -7.21 -14.84
C GLN A 470 -45.87 -6.27 -14.11
N THR A 471 -46.84 -6.84 -13.38
CA THR A 471 -47.67 -6.09 -12.42
C THR A 471 -46.86 -5.79 -11.16
N ASP A 472 -47.25 -4.75 -10.41
CA ASP A 472 -46.51 -4.29 -9.21
C ASP A 472 -46.34 -5.41 -8.18
N LYS A 473 -47.42 -6.15 -7.91
CA LYS A 473 -47.41 -7.28 -6.98
C LYS A 473 -46.48 -8.40 -7.47
N ALA A 474 -46.48 -8.70 -8.77
CA ALA A 474 -45.62 -9.74 -9.32
C ALA A 474 -44.14 -9.32 -9.28
N LEU A 475 -43.85 -8.05 -9.60
CA LEU A 475 -42.51 -7.48 -9.54
C LEU A 475 -41.98 -7.47 -8.10
N PHE A 476 -42.76 -6.96 -7.14
CA PHE A 476 -42.42 -6.98 -5.72
C PHE A 476 -42.13 -8.38 -5.20
N ASN A 477 -42.99 -9.35 -5.55
CA ASN A 477 -42.82 -10.74 -5.13
C ASN A 477 -41.51 -11.37 -5.64
N ARG A 478 -40.97 -10.90 -6.77
CA ARG A 478 -39.68 -11.35 -7.33
C ARG A 478 -38.50 -10.55 -6.78
N LEU A 479 -38.68 -9.26 -6.50
CA LEU A 479 -37.66 -8.44 -5.84
C LEU A 479 -37.41 -8.87 -4.39
N VAL A 480 -38.45 -9.34 -3.69
CA VAL A 480 -38.37 -9.75 -2.28
C VAL A 480 -38.86 -11.20 -2.15
N PRO A 481 -38.14 -12.19 -2.71
CA PRO A 481 -38.63 -13.56 -2.80
C PRO A 481 -38.87 -14.18 -1.41
N SER A 482 -39.79 -15.14 -1.34
CA SER A 482 -39.99 -15.95 -0.14
C SER A 482 -39.00 -17.11 -0.15
N VAL A 483 -38.20 -17.23 0.90
CA VAL A 483 -37.25 -18.34 1.10
C VAL A 483 -37.70 -19.07 2.36
N ASN A 484 -38.04 -20.36 2.23
CA ASN A 484 -38.61 -21.17 3.32
C ASN A 484 -39.84 -20.52 3.99
N GLY A 485 -40.70 -19.87 3.19
CA GLY A 485 -41.92 -19.23 3.67
C GLY A 485 -41.73 -17.82 4.25
N VAL A 486 -40.49 -17.33 4.38
CA VAL A 486 -40.19 -16.01 4.96
C VAL A 486 -39.73 -15.05 3.86
N ARG A 487 -40.35 -13.86 3.80
CA ARG A 487 -39.86 -12.73 3.00
C ARG A 487 -39.09 -11.78 3.90
N LYS A 488 -37.90 -11.38 3.48
CA LYS A 488 -37.07 -10.41 4.20
C LYS A 488 -36.44 -9.45 3.20
N PHE A 489 -36.43 -8.16 3.51
CA PHE A 489 -35.65 -7.20 2.77
C PHE A 489 -34.16 -7.42 3.00
N SER A 490 -33.37 -7.37 1.94
CA SER A 490 -31.92 -7.21 2.04
C SER A 490 -31.54 -5.81 2.52
N ASP A 491 -30.33 -5.63 3.03
CA ASP A 491 -29.88 -4.34 3.55
C ASP A 491 -29.98 -3.19 2.53
N ILE A 492 -29.78 -3.50 1.23
CA ILE A 492 -29.93 -2.51 0.15
C ILE A 492 -31.39 -2.10 -0.07
N GLN A 493 -32.31 -3.04 0.09
CA GLN A 493 -33.74 -2.76 0.00
C GLN A 493 -34.22 -1.95 1.23
N ILE A 494 -33.68 -2.22 2.42
CA ILE A 494 -33.92 -1.40 3.61
C ILE A 494 -33.47 0.05 3.38
N ARG A 495 -32.27 0.27 2.81
CA ARG A 495 -31.81 1.63 2.48
C ARG A 495 -32.71 2.33 1.46
N ARG A 496 -33.26 1.59 0.50
CA ARG A 496 -34.27 2.15 -0.43
C ARG A 496 -35.55 2.56 0.30
N LEU A 497 -36.07 1.74 1.20
CA LEU A 497 -37.25 2.08 2.01
C LEU A 497 -37.02 3.37 2.81
N GLN A 498 -35.87 3.48 3.46
CA GLN A 498 -35.47 4.69 4.20
C GLN A 498 -35.47 5.95 3.31
N ARG A 499 -34.93 5.87 2.09
CA ARG A 499 -34.97 7.00 1.12
C ARG A 499 -36.38 7.36 0.68
N LEU A 500 -37.27 6.37 0.59
CA LEU A 500 -38.67 6.59 0.26
C LEU A 500 -39.50 7.09 1.47
N GLY A 501 -38.90 7.18 2.66
CA GLY A 501 -39.60 7.54 3.89
C GLY A 501 -40.55 6.45 4.40
N ILE A 502 -40.25 5.18 4.09
CA ILE A 502 -41.04 4.01 4.52
C ILE A 502 -40.30 3.35 5.69
N GLU A 503 -40.88 3.41 6.90
CA GLU A 503 -40.27 2.87 8.11
C GLU A 503 -40.47 1.36 8.29
N LYS A 504 -41.46 0.78 7.59
CA LYS A 504 -41.82 -0.64 7.69
C LYS A 504 -40.72 -1.52 7.13
N THR A 505 -40.24 -2.47 7.93
CA THR A 505 -39.20 -3.44 7.52
C THR A 505 -39.73 -4.86 7.30
N ASP A 506 -41.01 -5.12 7.59
CA ASP A 506 -41.67 -6.38 7.25
C ASP A 506 -42.34 -6.25 5.87
N PRO A 507 -41.88 -7.01 4.85
CA PRO A 507 -42.46 -6.98 3.50
C PRO A 507 -43.96 -7.22 3.44
N THR A 508 -44.55 -7.92 4.42
CA THR A 508 -45.98 -8.27 4.44
C THR A 508 -46.87 -7.14 4.93
N THR A 509 -46.29 -6.10 5.51
CA THR A 509 -47.02 -4.96 6.12
C THR A 509 -47.10 -3.73 5.21
N LEU A 510 -46.44 -3.77 4.04
CA LEU A 510 -46.50 -2.70 3.07
C LEU A 510 -47.89 -2.61 2.43
N THR A 511 -48.39 -1.39 2.26
CA THR A 511 -49.60 -1.11 1.45
C THR A 511 -49.31 -1.27 -0.04
N ASP A 512 -50.33 -1.38 -0.87
CA ASP A 512 -50.15 -1.43 -2.33
C ASP A 512 -49.43 -0.20 -2.88
N GLU A 513 -49.65 0.98 -2.29
CA GLU A 513 -48.95 2.22 -2.63
C GLU A 513 -47.46 2.15 -2.26
N GLU A 514 -47.14 1.70 -1.05
CA GLU A 514 -45.76 1.51 -0.61
C GLU A 514 -45.03 0.46 -1.46
N ILE A 515 -45.73 -0.64 -1.82
CA ILE A 515 -45.24 -1.67 -2.74
C ILE A 515 -44.93 -1.06 -4.10
N ASN A 516 -45.84 -0.27 -4.68
CA ASN A 516 -45.63 0.39 -5.96
C ASN A 516 -44.39 1.31 -5.91
N ARG A 517 -44.31 2.21 -4.92
CA ARG A 517 -43.18 3.15 -4.75
C ARG A 517 -41.85 2.43 -4.54
N PHE A 518 -41.86 1.31 -3.81
CA PHE A 518 -40.66 0.50 -3.61
C PHE A 518 -40.25 -0.25 -4.90
N ALA A 519 -41.20 -0.94 -5.54
CA ALA A 519 -40.93 -1.83 -6.66
C ALA A 519 -40.66 -1.09 -7.98
N ARG A 520 -41.20 0.12 -8.18
CA ARG A 520 -41.02 0.92 -9.40
C ARG A 520 -39.94 1.99 -9.21
N LEU A 521 -38.96 2.02 -10.11
CA LEU A 521 -38.10 3.19 -10.26
C LEU A 521 -38.70 4.19 -11.26
N ASP A 522 -39.49 3.71 -12.23
CA ASP A 522 -40.06 4.51 -13.31
C ASP A 522 -38.99 5.32 -14.06
N ILE A 523 -37.89 4.65 -14.43
CA ILE A 523 -36.80 5.25 -15.22
C ILE A 523 -37.38 5.92 -16.47
N ASP A 524 -37.02 7.18 -16.68
CA ASP A 524 -37.24 7.87 -17.96
C ASP A 524 -36.09 7.54 -18.93
N PRO A 525 -36.35 6.79 -20.02
CA PRO A 525 -35.32 6.36 -20.95
C PRO A 525 -34.49 7.50 -21.55
N GLU A 526 -35.09 8.69 -21.76
CA GLU A 526 -34.42 9.84 -22.38
C GLU A 526 -33.41 10.50 -21.43
N THR A 527 -33.51 10.22 -20.13
CA THR A 527 -32.63 10.79 -19.10
C THR A 527 -31.47 9.87 -18.71
N ILE A 528 -31.35 8.69 -19.32
CA ILE A 528 -30.28 7.73 -19.02
C ILE A 528 -28.94 8.34 -19.42
N THR A 529 -28.10 8.61 -18.42
CA THR A 529 -26.74 9.13 -18.61
C THR A 529 -25.70 8.02 -18.67
N TRP A 530 -26.01 6.85 -18.12
CA TRP A 530 -25.06 5.74 -17.99
C TRP A 530 -24.85 4.99 -19.31
N GLN A 531 -23.60 4.89 -19.75
CA GLN A 531 -23.20 4.18 -20.96
C GLN A 531 -22.42 2.91 -20.63
N ARG A 532 -22.29 2.00 -21.61
CA ARG A 532 -21.40 0.82 -21.50
C ARG A 532 -19.96 1.23 -21.75
N VAL A 533 -19.00 0.36 -21.42
CA VAL A 533 -17.59 0.63 -21.67
C VAL A 533 -16.82 -0.59 -22.17
N VAL A 534 -15.74 -0.33 -22.90
CA VAL A 534 -14.73 -1.31 -23.32
C VAL A 534 -13.37 -0.60 -23.45
N ASP A 535 -12.27 -1.22 -23.03
CA ASP A 535 -10.94 -0.59 -23.11
C ASP A 535 -10.23 -0.81 -24.46
N THR A 536 -10.98 -0.62 -25.54
CA THR A 536 -10.54 -0.77 -26.92
C THR A 536 -11.00 0.43 -27.74
N ASN A 537 -10.16 0.91 -28.66
CA ASN A 537 -10.51 2.03 -29.53
C ASN A 537 -11.49 1.59 -30.63
N ASP A 538 -12.79 1.62 -30.36
CA ASP A 538 -13.82 1.20 -31.32
C ASP A 538 -14.86 2.29 -31.61
N ARG A 539 -14.65 3.02 -32.72
CA ARG A 539 -15.52 4.13 -33.12
C ARG A 539 -16.94 3.71 -33.49
N PHE A 540 -17.19 2.45 -33.87
CA PHE A 540 -18.51 1.99 -34.31
C PHE A 540 -19.46 1.74 -33.12
N LEU A 541 -18.91 1.63 -31.91
CA LEU A 541 -19.71 1.52 -30.68
C LEU A 541 -20.12 2.88 -30.09
N ARG A 542 -19.76 4.00 -30.72
CA ARG A 542 -20.14 5.35 -30.27
C ARG A 542 -21.65 5.56 -30.24
N LYS A 543 -22.42 4.87 -31.09
CA LYS A 543 -23.89 4.86 -31.07
C LYS A 543 -24.38 3.52 -31.62
N ILE A 544 -25.18 2.83 -30.85
CA ILE A 544 -25.75 1.51 -31.18
C ILE A 544 -27.21 1.43 -30.75
N THR A 545 -27.91 0.42 -31.25
CA THR A 545 -29.26 0.04 -30.78
C THR A 545 -29.17 -1.31 -30.09
N ILE A 546 -29.70 -1.43 -28.87
CA ILE A 546 -29.72 -2.67 -28.09
C ILE A 546 -31.14 -3.25 -27.97
N GLY A 547 -31.26 -4.50 -27.48
CA GLY A 547 -32.55 -5.15 -27.24
C GLY A 547 -33.25 -5.66 -28.51
N GLN A 548 -32.49 -5.97 -29.57
CA GLN A 548 -33.05 -6.37 -30.88
C GLN A 548 -33.44 -7.85 -30.96
N SER A 549 -33.10 -8.66 -29.95
CA SER A 549 -33.48 -10.08 -29.90
C SER A 549 -35.02 -10.22 -29.85
N PRO A 550 -35.60 -11.30 -30.42
CA PRO A 550 -37.04 -11.56 -30.35
C PRO A 550 -37.61 -11.58 -28.93
N THR A 551 -36.81 -11.92 -27.92
CA THR A 551 -37.21 -11.98 -26.50
C THR A 551 -37.44 -10.59 -25.88
N GLU A 552 -36.78 -9.55 -26.40
CA GLU A 552 -36.91 -8.16 -25.95
C GLU A 552 -37.69 -7.30 -26.96
N LYS A 553 -38.44 -7.94 -27.88
CA LYS A 553 -39.17 -7.28 -28.96
C LYS A 553 -40.03 -6.12 -28.43
N GLY A 554 -39.85 -4.94 -29.03
CA GLY A 554 -40.57 -3.72 -28.64
C GLY A 554 -39.92 -2.92 -27.52
N HIS A 555 -38.80 -3.40 -26.95
CA HIS A 555 -38.06 -2.75 -25.86
C HIS A 555 -36.64 -2.36 -26.27
N THR A 556 -36.46 -1.92 -27.52
CA THR A 556 -35.17 -1.42 -28.02
C THR A 556 -34.89 0.00 -27.51
N ARG A 557 -33.61 0.35 -27.39
CA ARG A 557 -33.19 1.74 -27.14
C ARG A 557 -31.83 2.05 -27.75
N MET A 558 -31.55 3.34 -27.93
CA MET A 558 -30.21 3.81 -28.25
C MET A 558 -29.28 3.69 -27.04
N ALA A 559 -28.03 3.31 -27.30
CA ALA A 559 -26.96 3.23 -26.31
C ALA A 559 -25.62 3.60 -26.95
N GLN A 560 -24.59 3.72 -26.12
CA GLN A 560 -23.22 4.03 -26.52
C GLN A 560 -22.22 3.21 -25.68
N PHE A 561 -21.02 3.01 -26.21
CA PHE A 561 -19.84 2.63 -25.44
C PHE A 561 -18.85 3.80 -25.35
N ASP A 562 -18.25 3.95 -24.17
CA ASP A 562 -17.08 4.78 -23.91
C ASP A 562 -15.84 3.92 -23.65
N ILE A 563 -14.65 4.50 -23.76
CA ILE A 563 -13.44 3.78 -23.33
C ILE A 563 -13.47 3.59 -21.81
N SER A 564 -13.04 2.44 -21.27
CA SER A 564 -13.22 2.10 -19.85
C SER A 564 -12.68 3.14 -18.87
N VAL A 565 -11.57 3.79 -19.20
CA VAL A 565 -10.98 4.87 -18.38
C VAL A 565 -11.79 6.18 -18.37
N ALA A 566 -12.83 6.29 -19.21
CA ALA A 566 -13.81 7.38 -19.21
C ALA A 566 -15.01 7.10 -18.27
N SER A 567 -15.13 5.89 -17.70
CA SER A 567 -16.19 5.54 -16.76
C SER A 567 -16.16 6.44 -15.51
N GLU A 568 -17.32 6.78 -14.97
CA GLU A 568 -17.42 7.43 -13.66
C GLU A 568 -16.82 6.55 -12.55
N ILE A 569 -16.88 5.22 -12.66
CA ILE A 569 -16.27 4.30 -11.70
C ILE A 569 -14.75 4.49 -11.63
N MET A 570 -14.09 4.82 -12.75
CA MET A 570 -12.66 5.17 -12.75
C MET A 570 -12.40 6.46 -11.95
N ALA A 571 -13.28 7.47 -12.09
CA ALA A 571 -13.17 8.70 -11.31
C ALA A 571 -13.47 8.47 -9.82
N VAL A 572 -14.43 7.60 -9.48
CA VAL A 572 -14.71 7.17 -8.10
C VAL A 572 -13.49 6.47 -7.49
N LEU A 573 -12.88 5.51 -8.21
CA LEU A 573 -11.66 4.84 -7.76
C LEU A 573 -10.53 5.83 -7.49
N ALA A 574 -10.36 6.83 -8.35
CA ALA A 574 -9.33 7.84 -8.17
C ALA A 574 -9.60 8.81 -7.01
N LEU A 575 -10.86 9.06 -6.65
CA LEU A 575 -11.24 10.04 -5.61
C LEU A 575 -11.67 9.43 -4.27
N THR A 576 -11.72 8.10 -4.16
CA THR A 576 -12.05 7.45 -2.90
C THR A 576 -10.89 7.52 -1.90
N SER A 577 -11.23 7.54 -0.62
CA SER A 577 -10.31 7.62 0.51
C SER A 577 -10.26 6.36 1.37
N SER A 578 -11.24 5.46 1.23
CA SER A 578 -11.35 4.16 1.90
C SER A 578 -12.29 3.22 1.12
N LEU A 579 -12.40 1.96 1.56
CA LEU A 579 -13.39 1.02 1.00
C LEU A 579 -14.83 1.45 1.29
N GLU A 580 -15.08 2.01 2.47
CA GLU A 580 -16.39 2.54 2.87
C GLU A 580 -16.79 3.74 1.99
N ASP A 581 -15.88 4.69 1.79
CA ASP A 581 -16.08 5.84 0.91
C ASP A 581 -16.33 5.39 -0.54
N MET A 582 -15.60 4.37 -1.02
CA MET A 582 -15.81 3.85 -2.39
C MET A 582 -17.22 3.27 -2.53
N ARG A 583 -17.67 2.47 -1.55
CA ARG A 583 -19.02 1.90 -1.53
C ARG A 583 -20.09 3.00 -1.55
N GLU A 584 -19.91 4.04 -0.73
CA GLU A 584 -20.85 5.17 -0.66
C GLU A 584 -20.90 5.93 -1.99
N ARG A 585 -19.74 6.23 -2.58
CA ARG A 585 -19.64 6.91 -3.88
C ARG A 585 -20.26 6.10 -5.01
N LEU A 586 -19.98 4.79 -5.06
CA LEU A 586 -20.62 3.88 -6.02
C LEU A 586 -22.15 3.90 -5.86
N GLY A 587 -22.66 3.91 -4.62
CA GLY A 587 -24.10 3.99 -4.36
C GLY A 587 -24.74 5.32 -4.74
N LYS A 588 -23.97 6.43 -4.74
CA LYS A 588 -24.43 7.78 -5.11
C LYS A 588 -24.42 8.06 -6.62
N MET A 589 -23.81 7.20 -7.43
CA MET A 589 -23.78 7.40 -8.89
C MET A 589 -25.20 7.47 -9.44
N VAL A 590 -25.52 8.57 -10.13
CA VAL A 590 -26.84 8.80 -10.74
C VAL A 590 -26.81 8.29 -12.18
N VAL A 591 -27.72 7.38 -12.50
CA VAL A 591 -27.75 6.69 -13.80
C VAL A 591 -28.83 7.21 -14.74
N ALA A 592 -29.89 7.79 -14.20
CA ALA A 592 -31.05 8.34 -14.90
C ALA A 592 -31.86 9.21 -13.93
N SER A 593 -32.90 9.86 -14.45
CA SER A 593 -34.02 10.36 -13.63
C SER A 593 -35.25 9.47 -13.82
N ASN A 594 -36.16 9.50 -12.85
CA ASN A 594 -37.49 8.93 -13.06
C ASN A 594 -38.38 9.89 -13.87
N LYS A 595 -39.57 9.44 -14.25
CA LYS A 595 -40.58 10.25 -14.96
C LYS A 595 -41.07 11.50 -14.21
N ARG A 596 -40.74 11.65 -12.92
CA ARG A 596 -41.00 12.87 -12.11
C ARG A 596 -39.81 13.82 -12.04
N GLY A 597 -38.68 13.46 -12.66
CA GLY A 597 -37.43 14.24 -12.65
C GLY A 597 -36.55 14.02 -11.41
N GLU A 598 -36.86 13.03 -10.56
CA GLU A 598 -36.06 12.69 -9.39
C GLU A 598 -34.88 11.78 -9.80
N PRO A 599 -33.67 11.97 -9.26
CA PRO A 599 -32.51 11.19 -9.63
C PRO A 599 -32.64 9.73 -9.16
N ILE A 600 -32.27 8.79 -10.04
CA ILE A 600 -32.16 7.36 -9.74
C ILE A 600 -30.69 7.01 -9.62
N SER A 601 -30.29 6.45 -8.48
CA SER A 601 -28.92 6.07 -8.20
C SER A 601 -28.64 4.57 -8.38
N ALA A 602 -27.37 4.19 -8.42
CA ALA A 602 -26.94 2.79 -8.41
C ALA A 602 -27.36 2.04 -7.12
N GLU A 603 -27.55 2.74 -6.00
CA GLU A 603 -28.14 2.12 -4.80
C GLU A 603 -29.64 1.83 -5.00
N ASP A 604 -30.38 2.68 -5.73
CA ASP A 604 -31.81 2.43 -6.03
C ASP A 604 -32.00 1.24 -6.99
N LEU A 605 -31.04 1.03 -7.89
CA LEU A 605 -30.95 -0.16 -8.74
C LEU A 605 -30.62 -1.44 -7.96
N GLY A 606 -30.12 -1.33 -6.73
CA GLY A 606 -29.74 -2.49 -5.92
C GLY A 606 -28.36 -3.06 -6.24
N VAL A 607 -27.46 -2.31 -6.89
CA VAL A 607 -26.17 -2.86 -7.39
C VAL A 607 -24.92 -2.41 -6.63
N SER A 608 -25.00 -1.38 -5.77
CA SER A 608 -23.81 -0.80 -5.12
C SER A 608 -22.93 -1.81 -4.36
N GLY A 609 -23.54 -2.79 -3.68
CA GLY A 609 -22.82 -3.88 -3.02
C GLY A 609 -22.06 -4.77 -4.00
N ALA A 610 -22.68 -5.16 -5.12
CA ALA A 610 -22.03 -5.96 -6.16
C ALA A 610 -20.88 -5.20 -6.84
N LEU A 611 -21.04 -3.90 -7.08
CA LEU A 611 -19.96 -3.05 -7.60
C LEU A 611 -18.77 -3.01 -6.63
N THR A 612 -19.05 -2.89 -5.33
CA THR A 612 -18.00 -2.89 -4.30
C THR A 612 -17.24 -4.21 -4.28
N VAL A 613 -17.92 -5.35 -4.46
CA VAL A 613 -17.28 -6.67 -4.57
C VAL A 613 -16.38 -6.77 -5.80
N LEU A 614 -16.85 -6.31 -6.96
CA LEU A 614 -16.04 -6.30 -8.20
C LEU A 614 -14.80 -5.41 -8.07
N MET A 615 -14.92 -4.31 -7.32
CA MET A 615 -13.84 -3.33 -7.13
C MET A 615 -12.93 -3.62 -5.92
N LYS A 616 -13.16 -4.71 -5.18
CA LYS A 616 -12.49 -4.97 -3.88
C LYS A 616 -10.96 -5.03 -3.96
N ASP A 617 -10.42 -5.50 -5.07
CA ASP A 617 -8.97 -5.60 -5.29
C ASP A 617 -8.45 -4.40 -6.11
N ALA A 618 -9.30 -3.83 -6.96
CA ALA A 618 -8.97 -2.66 -7.78
C ALA A 618 -8.80 -1.37 -6.96
N ILE A 619 -9.25 -1.32 -5.71
CA ILE A 619 -8.99 -0.19 -4.78
C ILE A 619 -7.56 -0.15 -4.25
N LYS A 620 -6.82 -1.26 -4.33
CA LYS A 620 -5.46 -1.42 -3.79
C LYS A 620 -4.43 -0.90 -4.82
N PRO A 621 -3.59 0.09 -4.48
CA PRO A 621 -2.56 0.61 -5.40
C PRO A 621 -1.53 -0.44 -5.83
N ASN A 622 -1.03 -0.32 -7.06
CA ASN A 622 -0.03 -1.23 -7.60
C ASN A 622 1.39 -0.68 -7.42
N LEU A 623 2.20 -1.35 -6.61
CA LEU A 623 3.62 -1.09 -6.40
C LEU A 623 4.44 -1.62 -7.57
N MET A 624 5.22 -0.74 -8.19
CA MET A 624 6.24 -1.01 -9.21
C MET A 624 7.51 -0.22 -8.85
N GLN A 625 8.46 -0.13 -9.79
CA GLN A 625 9.72 0.59 -9.57
C GLN A 625 10.21 1.32 -10.82
N THR A 626 11.08 2.30 -10.61
CA THR A 626 11.85 2.95 -11.68
C THR A 626 13.08 2.12 -12.07
N LEU A 627 13.79 2.50 -13.14
CA LEU A 627 15.06 1.90 -13.52
C LEU A 627 16.13 1.92 -12.40
N GLU A 628 16.14 2.95 -11.54
CA GLU A 628 17.06 3.04 -10.39
C GLU A 628 16.49 2.38 -9.11
N GLY A 629 15.35 1.70 -9.18
CA GLY A 629 14.76 0.99 -8.05
C GLY A 629 13.98 1.86 -7.06
N THR A 630 13.73 3.13 -7.39
CA THR A 630 12.80 4.01 -6.64
C THR A 630 11.36 3.50 -6.75
N PRO A 631 10.56 3.49 -5.66
CA PRO A 631 9.21 2.93 -5.67
C PRO A 631 8.21 3.83 -6.40
N VAL A 632 7.27 3.18 -7.10
CA VAL A 632 6.22 3.83 -7.89
C VAL A 632 4.88 3.19 -7.59
N PHE A 633 3.86 3.99 -7.28
CA PHE A 633 2.47 3.55 -7.34
C PHE A 633 1.86 3.89 -8.69
N VAL A 634 1.28 2.88 -9.32
CA VAL A 634 0.51 2.99 -10.56
C VAL A 634 -0.94 2.67 -10.22
N HIS A 635 -1.81 3.68 -10.15
CA HIS A 635 -3.17 3.43 -9.68
C HIS A 635 -4.18 4.47 -10.15
N ALA A 636 -5.29 3.94 -10.68
CA ALA A 636 -6.32 4.68 -11.42
C ALA A 636 -5.77 5.46 -12.64
N GLY A 637 -6.64 5.78 -13.58
CA GLY A 637 -6.26 6.48 -14.81
C GLY A 637 -7.42 7.24 -15.44
N PRO A 638 -8.15 8.08 -14.71
CA PRO A 638 -9.28 8.81 -15.29
C PRO A 638 -8.82 9.75 -16.40
N PHE A 639 -9.68 9.96 -17.38
CA PHE A 639 -9.50 10.99 -18.39
C PHE A 639 -9.30 12.37 -17.75
N ALA A 640 -8.37 13.16 -18.28
CA ALA A 640 -8.13 14.53 -17.80
C ALA A 640 -9.07 15.57 -18.46
N ASN A 641 -9.88 15.16 -19.44
CA ASN A 641 -10.89 16.02 -20.06
C ASN A 641 -12.19 15.98 -19.25
N ILE A 642 -12.89 14.85 -19.30
CA ILE A 642 -14.21 14.65 -18.68
C ILE A 642 -14.15 14.28 -17.19
N ALA A 643 -12.94 14.02 -16.67
CA ALA A 643 -12.67 13.81 -15.27
C ALA A 643 -11.40 14.58 -14.87
N HIS A 644 -10.96 14.37 -13.63
CA HIS A 644 -9.90 15.17 -13.02
C HIS A 644 -8.48 14.82 -13.48
N GLY A 645 -8.25 13.65 -14.09
CA GLY A 645 -6.96 13.37 -14.74
C GLY A 645 -5.78 13.09 -13.83
N ASN A 646 -6.00 12.59 -12.61
CA ASN A 646 -4.94 12.30 -11.64
C ASN A 646 -4.99 10.83 -11.18
N SER A 647 -3.88 10.32 -10.63
CA SER A 647 -3.84 9.02 -9.94
C SER A 647 -4.65 9.05 -8.64
N SER A 648 -4.86 7.90 -8.00
CA SER A 648 -5.77 7.80 -6.84
C SER A 648 -5.31 8.53 -5.58
N ILE A 649 -6.27 9.04 -4.80
CA ILE A 649 -6.05 9.58 -3.45
C ILE A 649 -5.46 8.53 -2.50
N ILE A 650 -5.91 7.28 -2.55
CA ILE A 650 -5.39 6.20 -1.69
C ILE A 650 -3.88 5.99 -1.88
N ALA A 651 -3.41 5.92 -3.13
CA ALA A 651 -1.98 5.77 -3.43
C ALA A 651 -1.16 6.91 -2.81
N ASP A 652 -1.61 8.15 -2.96
CA ASP A 652 -0.93 9.31 -2.40
C ASP A 652 -0.90 9.29 -0.87
N ARG A 653 -2.01 8.95 -0.22
CA ARG A 653 -2.08 8.87 1.25
C ARG A 653 -1.13 7.81 1.80
N ILE A 654 -1.12 6.61 1.20
CA ILE A 654 -0.22 5.53 1.61
C ILE A 654 1.24 5.97 1.39
N ALA A 655 1.56 6.52 0.21
CA ALA A 655 2.91 6.99 -0.10
C ALA A 655 3.37 8.10 0.86
N LEU A 656 2.52 9.08 1.18
CA LEU A 656 2.83 10.20 2.07
C LEU A 656 3.15 9.72 3.49
N LYS A 657 2.43 8.70 3.97
CA LYS A 657 2.72 8.06 5.25
C LYS A 657 4.03 7.27 5.22
N LEU A 658 4.28 6.49 4.17
CA LEU A 658 5.48 5.65 4.05
C LEU A 658 6.77 6.48 4.00
N VAL A 659 6.78 7.57 3.23
CA VAL A 659 7.98 8.41 3.10
C VAL A 659 8.29 9.19 4.38
N GLY A 660 7.25 9.48 5.18
CA GLY A 660 7.34 10.24 6.43
C GLY A 660 7.63 11.74 6.24
N PRO A 661 7.68 12.54 7.32
CA PRO A 661 7.67 14.01 7.26
C PRO A 661 8.87 14.65 6.54
N LYS A 662 9.98 13.92 6.42
CA LYS A 662 11.19 14.37 5.70
C LYS A 662 11.23 13.90 4.25
N GLY A 663 10.36 12.99 3.85
CA GLY A 663 10.32 12.42 2.52
C GLY A 663 9.38 13.16 1.58
N PHE A 664 9.33 12.69 0.33
CA PHE A 664 8.61 13.34 -0.78
C PHE A 664 7.68 12.35 -1.50
N VAL A 665 6.49 12.80 -1.87
CA VAL A 665 5.64 12.11 -2.84
C VAL A 665 5.52 13.02 -4.04
N VAL A 666 5.93 12.52 -5.20
CA VAL A 666 5.81 13.22 -6.48
C VAL A 666 4.69 12.56 -7.27
N THR A 667 3.63 13.31 -7.51
CA THR A 667 2.51 12.90 -8.38
C THR A 667 2.48 13.78 -9.62
N GLU A 668 1.59 13.45 -10.55
CA GLU A 668 1.40 14.23 -11.78
C GLU A 668 -0.07 14.50 -12.06
N ALA A 669 -0.31 15.58 -12.79
CA ALA A 669 -1.62 15.94 -13.30
C ALA A 669 -1.65 15.89 -14.84
N GLY A 670 -2.70 15.28 -15.40
CA GLY A 670 -2.85 15.11 -16.85
C GLY A 670 -3.02 16.43 -17.62
N PHE A 671 -2.49 16.50 -18.84
CA PHE A 671 -2.43 17.72 -19.67
C PHE A 671 -1.59 18.86 -19.07
N GLY A 672 -1.94 20.12 -19.35
CA GLY A 672 -1.26 21.31 -18.83
C GLY A 672 -1.82 21.75 -17.48
N ALA A 673 -1.19 22.77 -16.89
CA ALA A 673 -1.58 23.32 -15.60
C ALA A 673 -3.02 23.91 -15.59
N ASP A 674 -3.48 24.38 -16.74
CA ASP A 674 -4.84 24.91 -16.96
C ASP A 674 -5.94 23.85 -16.82
N ILE A 675 -5.62 22.56 -17.03
CA ILE A 675 -6.60 21.47 -16.91
C ILE A 675 -6.24 20.54 -15.75
N GLY A 676 -5.07 19.91 -15.80
CA GLY A 676 -4.69 18.89 -14.83
C GLY A 676 -4.51 19.46 -13.43
N MET A 677 -3.67 20.49 -13.31
CA MET A 677 -3.33 21.09 -12.01
C MET A 677 -4.54 21.82 -11.40
N GLU A 678 -5.30 22.54 -12.21
CA GLU A 678 -6.57 23.16 -11.78
C GLU A 678 -7.49 22.13 -11.12
N LYS A 679 -7.74 21.00 -11.79
CA LYS A 679 -8.58 19.91 -11.26
C LYS A 679 -7.94 19.16 -10.10
N PHE A 680 -6.62 19.00 -10.13
CA PHE A 680 -5.87 18.43 -9.02
C PHE A 680 -6.11 19.26 -7.74
N PHE A 681 -6.07 20.58 -7.81
CA PHE A 681 -6.35 21.44 -6.65
C PHE A 681 -7.84 21.52 -6.31
N ASN A 682 -8.71 21.88 -7.26
CA ASN A 682 -10.12 22.16 -6.96
C ASN A 682 -10.98 20.92 -6.76
N ILE A 683 -10.50 19.72 -7.15
CA ILE A 683 -11.20 18.44 -6.99
C ILE A 683 -10.40 17.50 -6.08
N LYS A 684 -9.21 17.06 -6.48
CA LYS A 684 -8.47 16.01 -5.74
C LYS A 684 -7.97 16.48 -4.38
N CYS A 685 -7.30 17.63 -4.28
CA CYS A 685 -6.89 18.21 -2.99
C CYS A 685 -8.10 18.56 -2.12
N ARG A 686 -9.18 19.06 -2.72
CA ARG A 686 -10.43 19.34 -2.01
C ARG A 686 -11.02 18.08 -1.35
N TYR A 687 -11.10 16.97 -2.07
CA TYR A 687 -11.65 15.71 -1.54
C TYR A 687 -10.70 14.96 -0.61
N SER A 688 -9.40 14.98 -0.89
CA SER A 688 -8.40 14.30 -0.06
C SER A 688 -8.03 15.06 1.20
N GLY A 689 -8.22 16.38 1.22
CA GLY A 689 -7.65 17.28 2.23
C GLY A 689 -6.14 17.50 2.09
N LEU A 690 -5.47 16.86 1.12
CA LEU A 690 -4.04 16.97 0.91
C LEU A 690 -3.67 18.33 0.34
N ARG A 691 -2.53 18.87 0.79
CA ARG A 691 -2.03 20.18 0.37
C ARG A 691 -0.68 20.03 -0.35
N PRO A 692 -0.59 20.50 -1.60
CA PRO A 692 0.68 20.51 -2.34
C PRO A 692 1.68 21.48 -1.70
N HIS A 693 2.94 21.09 -1.71
CA HIS A 693 4.06 21.88 -1.23
C HIS A 693 4.80 22.56 -2.38
N VAL A 694 4.89 21.90 -3.54
CA VAL A 694 5.60 22.40 -4.72
C VAL A 694 4.86 22.01 -5.98
N VAL A 695 4.79 22.94 -6.95
CA VAL A 695 4.44 22.65 -8.34
C VAL A 695 5.71 22.57 -9.16
N VAL A 696 5.91 21.47 -9.87
CA VAL A 696 6.94 21.35 -10.91
C VAL A 696 6.27 21.56 -12.27
N LEU A 697 6.66 22.61 -12.97
CA LEU A 697 6.05 23.01 -14.25
C LEU A 697 6.99 22.67 -15.41
N VAL A 698 6.64 21.66 -16.18
CA VAL A 698 7.48 21.15 -17.28
C VAL A 698 7.27 21.94 -18.58
N ALA A 699 8.38 22.32 -19.21
CA ALA A 699 8.41 22.98 -20.52
C ALA A 699 9.56 22.45 -21.38
N THR A 700 9.51 22.72 -22.69
CA THR A 700 10.59 22.44 -23.65
C THR A 700 10.74 23.64 -24.59
N VAL A 701 11.96 23.90 -25.06
CA VAL A 701 12.24 25.01 -25.99
C VAL A 701 11.37 24.89 -27.25
N ARG A 702 11.29 23.69 -27.84
CA ARG A 702 10.52 23.45 -29.07
C ARG A 702 9.01 23.68 -28.89
N ALA A 703 8.44 23.28 -27.75
CA ALA A 703 7.02 23.55 -27.47
C ALA A 703 6.77 25.05 -27.26
N LEU A 704 7.69 25.77 -26.61
CA LEU A 704 7.60 27.23 -26.50
C LEU A 704 7.69 27.89 -27.88
N LYS A 705 8.61 27.48 -28.76
CA LYS A 705 8.66 28.01 -30.13
C LYS A 705 7.34 27.82 -30.89
N MET A 706 6.66 26.70 -30.70
CA MET A 706 5.33 26.48 -31.30
C MET A 706 4.30 27.46 -30.72
N HIS A 707 4.34 27.69 -29.41
CA HIS A 707 3.51 28.72 -28.79
C HIS A 707 3.85 30.15 -29.22
N GLY A 708 5.08 30.40 -29.68
CA GLY A 708 5.54 31.67 -30.23
C GLY A 708 5.16 31.92 -31.68
N GLY A 709 4.42 31.01 -32.32
CA GLY A 709 4.02 31.11 -33.73
C GLY A 709 4.88 30.28 -34.70
N GLY A 710 5.60 29.28 -34.19
CA GLY A 710 6.34 28.34 -35.04
C GLY A 710 5.42 27.56 -36.00
N PRO A 711 5.96 27.01 -37.11
CA PRO A 711 5.17 26.31 -38.13
C PRO A 711 4.43 25.07 -37.59
N THR A 712 3.28 24.72 -38.17
CA THR A 712 2.53 23.51 -37.78
C THR A 712 3.36 22.25 -37.96
N VAL A 713 3.25 21.33 -37.00
CA VAL A 713 3.94 20.03 -37.02
C VAL A 713 2.95 18.94 -37.39
N THR A 714 3.25 18.19 -38.46
CA THR A 714 2.46 17.05 -38.93
C THR A 714 3.24 15.76 -38.70
N ALA A 715 2.58 14.77 -38.09
CA ALA A 715 3.20 13.46 -37.85
C ALA A 715 3.66 12.82 -39.17
N GLY A 716 4.87 12.24 -39.16
CA GLY A 716 5.48 11.60 -40.33
C GLY A 716 6.26 12.54 -41.26
N LEU A 717 6.19 13.87 -41.07
CA LEU A 717 7.01 14.84 -41.80
C LEU A 717 8.25 15.26 -40.99
N PRO A 718 9.37 15.61 -41.65
CA PRO A 718 10.52 16.20 -40.98
C PRO A 718 10.15 17.47 -40.20
N LEU A 719 10.77 17.66 -39.03
CA LEU A 719 10.54 18.86 -38.25
C LEU A 719 11.04 20.11 -39.00
N PRO A 720 10.25 21.19 -39.05
CA PRO A 720 10.70 22.47 -39.59
C PRO A 720 11.96 22.98 -38.89
N LYS A 721 12.85 23.66 -39.65
CA LYS A 721 14.12 24.21 -39.15
C LYS A 721 13.98 25.07 -37.90
N ALA A 722 12.88 25.81 -37.79
CA ALA A 722 12.59 26.63 -36.60
C ALA A 722 12.63 25.83 -35.29
N TYR A 723 12.37 24.52 -35.32
CA TYR A 723 12.40 23.65 -34.13
C TYR A 723 13.74 22.92 -33.94
N THR A 724 14.64 22.95 -34.91
CA THR A 724 15.95 22.26 -34.86
C THR A 724 17.14 23.21 -34.82
N GLU A 725 16.94 24.47 -35.20
CA GLU A 725 17.91 25.55 -35.16
C GLU A 725 17.50 26.59 -34.09
N GLU A 726 18.44 27.41 -33.63
CA GLU A 726 18.20 28.44 -32.62
C GLU A 726 17.17 29.47 -33.11
N ASN A 727 16.20 29.82 -32.25
CA ASN A 727 15.28 30.93 -32.52
C ASN A 727 14.77 31.55 -31.20
N LEU A 728 15.54 32.51 -30.69
CA LEU A 728 15.23 33.21 -29.44
C LEU A 728 13.91 34.00 -29.50
N GLU A 729 13.57 34.58 -30.66
CA GLU A 729 12.34 35.37 -30.83
C GLU A 729 11.08 34.52 -30.65
N LEU A 730 11.04 33.33 -31.26
CA LEU A 730 9.92 32.39 -31.07
C LEU A 730 9.85 31.87 -29.63
N VAL A 731 11.01 31.63 -28.99
CA VAL A 731 11.04 31.22 -27.58
C VAL A 731 10.49 32.32 -26.68
N GLU A 732 10.90 33.57 -26.89
CA GLU A 732 10.45 34.72 -26.12
C GLU A 732 8.94 34.98 -26.30
N LYS A 733 8.43 34.95 -27.54
CA LYS A 733 6.99 35.05 -27.82
C LYS A 733 6.20 33.89 -27.17
N GLY A 734 6.74 32.68 -27.27
CA GLY A 734 6.14 31.47 -26.71
C GLY A 734 6.15 31.39 -25.20
N PHE A 735 7.09 32.06 -24.55
CA PHE A 735 7.18 32.17 -23.09
C PHE A 735 5.89 32.70 -22.47
N SER A 736 5.09 33.48 -23.21
CA SER A 736 3.75 33.91 -22.78
C SER A 736 2.89 32.76 -22.23
N ASN A 737 2.90 31.57 -22.86
CA ASN A 737 2.16 30.41 -22.36
C ASN A 737 2.72 29.92 -21.01
N LEU A 738 4.04 29.72 -20.91
CA LEU A 738 4.69 29.30 -19.67
C LEU A 738 4.45 30.32 -18.54
N ARG A 739 4.56 31.61 -18.83
CA ARG A 739 4.24 32.70 -17.90
C ARG A 739 2.83 32.56 -17.34
N LYS A 740 1.82 32.38 -18.21
CA LYS A 740 0.42 32.23 -17.77
C LYS A 740 0.24 31.00 -16.86
N GLN A 741 0.97 29.91 -17.13
CA GLN A 741 0.91 28.70 -16.31
C GLN A 741 1.60 28.88 -14.94
N ILE A 742 2.70 29.65 -14.89
CA ILE A 742 3.32 30.09 -13.63
C ILE A 742 2.32 30.94 -12.83
N GLU A 743 1.67 31.92 -13.46
CA GLU A 743 0.65 32.78 -12.84
C GLU A 743 -0.51 31.95 -12.27
N ASN A 744 -1.01 30.98 -13.06
CA ASN A 744 -2.08 30.07 -12.65
C ASN A 744 -1.68 29.26 -11.41
N ALA A 745 -0.48 28.68 -11.39
CA ALA A 745 0.01 27.90 -10.25
C ALA A 745 0.18 28.77 -8.98
N ARG A 746 0.74 29.98 -9.14
CA ARG A 746 0.93 30.93 -8.03
C ARG A 746 -0.39 31.44 -7.46
N MET A 747 -1.46 31.49 -8.24
CA MET A 747 -2.79 31.88 -7.77
C MET A 747 -3.30 30.98 -6.63
N PHE A 748 -2.91 29.71 -6.64
CA PHE A 748 -3.22 28.76 -5.57
C PHE A 748 -2.28 28.88 -4.36
N GLY A 749 -1.28 29.76 -4.38
CA GLY A 749 -0.37 30.00 -3.25
C GLY A 749 0.72 28.96 -3.06
N VAL A 750 1.10 28.21 -4.11
CA VAL A 750 2.12 27.15 -4.08
C VAL A 750 3.39 27.59 -4.83
N PRO A 751 4.60 27.38 -4.27
CA PRO A 751 5.87 27.61 -4.97
C PRO A 751 5.98 26.81 -6.28
N VAL A 752 6.50 27.46 -7.33
CA VAL A 752 6.63 26.88 -8.67
C VAL A 752 8.09 26.71 -9.06
N VAL A 753 8.51 25.51 -9.41
CA VAL A 753 9.83 25.22 -9.99
C VAL A 753 9.64 24.81 -11.44
N VAL A 754 10.25 25.53 -12.38
CA VAL A 754 10.17 25.20 -13.81
C VAL A 754 11.22 24.15 -14.16
N ALA A 755 10.79 23.03 -14.73
CA ALA A 755 11.66 21.99 -15.26
C ALA A 755 11.73 22.11 -16.79
N LEU A 756 12.89 22.51 -17.31
CA LEU A 756 13.12 22.69 -18.73
C LEU A 756 13.82 21.45 -19.30
N ASN A 757 13.04 20.58 -19.93
CA ASN A 757 13.55 19.34 -20.52
C ASN A 757 14.33 19.66 -21.80
N ALA A 758 15.63 19.39 -21.75
CA ALA A 758 16.55 19.69 -22.83
C ALA A 758 16.49 18.64 -23.94
N PHE A 759 16.45 19.10 -25.18
CA PHE A 759 16.64 18.29 -26.37
C PHE A 759 18.00 18.54 -27.00
N LYS A 760 18.47 17.58 -27.81
CA LYS A 760 19.77 17.65 -28.50
C LYS A 760 19.95 18.91 -29.37
N THR A 761 18.86 19.46 -29.88
CA THR A 761 18.83 20.65 -30.75
C THR A 761 18.71 21.97 -30.00
N ASP A 762 18.48 21.93 -28.69
CA ASP A 762 18.30 23.15 -27.90
C ASP A 762 19.68 23.77 -27.62
N THR A 763 19.79 25.09 -27.80
CA THR A 763 21.02 25.84 -27.50
C THR A 763 21.04 26.30 -26.04
N GLU A 764 22.22 26.54 -25.47
CA GLU A 764 22.31 27.11 -24.11
C GLU A 764 21.65 28.49 -24.04
N ALA A 765 21.75 29.31 -25.10
CA ALA A 765 21.11 30.63 -25.14
C ALA A 765 19.58 30.55 -25.00
N GLU A 766 18.93 29.58 -25.66
CA GLU A 766 17.49 29.36 -25.53
C GLU A 766 17.10 28.87 -24.14
N LEU A 767 17.88 27.95 -23.58
CA LEU A 767 17.65 27.39 -22.25
C LEU A 767 17.82 28.45 -21.15
N ASP A 768 18.85 29.29 -21.27
CA ASP A 768 19.13 30.40 -20.35
C ASP A 768 18.05 31.48 -20.45
N LEU A 769 17.59 31.80 -21.66
CA LEU A 769 16.50 32.75 -21.88
C LEU A 769 15.24 32.32 -21.13
N VAL A 770 14.80 31.07 -21.31
CA VAL A 770 13.60 30.54 -20.64
C VAL A 770 13.79 30.54 -19.12
N SER A 771 14.95 30.10 -18.64
CA SER A 771 15.24 30.02 -17.20
C SER A 771 15.23 31.40 -16.54
N ARG A 772 15.83 32.40 -17.20
CA ARG A 772 15.82 33.79 -16.74
C ARG A 772 14.40 34.36 -16.71
N LEU A 773 13.66 34.26 -17.82
CA LEU A 773 12.29 34.78 -17.92
C LEU A 773 11.36 34.12 -16.88
N ALA A 774 11.49 32.82 -16.63
CA ALA A 774 10.69 32.10 -15.64
C ALA A 774 10.89 32.66 -14.23
N ARG A 775 12.14 32.91 -13.81
CA ARG A 775 12.44 33.50 -12.49
C ARG A 775 11.97 34.95 -12.39
N GLU A 776 12.17 35.75 -13.44
CA GLU A 776 11.68 37.15 -13.51
C GLU A 776 10.14 37.23 -13.36
N HIS A 777 9.42 36.20 -13.81
CA HIS A 777 7.95 36.14 -13.72
C HIS A 777 7.44 35.31 -12.53
N GLY A 778 8.31 35.08 -11.54
CA GLY A 778 7.93 34.60 -10.21
C GLY A 778 7.89 33.08 -10.02
N ALA A 779 8.49 32.31 -10.93
CA ALA A 779 8.91 30.97 -10.57
C ALA A 779 9.94 31.06 -9.42
N PHE A 780 9.84 30.16 -8.44
CA PHE A 780 10.81 30.02 -7.37
C PHE A 780 12.20 29.71 -7.94
N ASP A 781 12.24 28.87 -8.97
CA ASP A 781 13.45 28.56 -9.72
C ASP A 781 13.09 27.99 -11.10
N ALA A 782 14.08 27.90 -11.99
CA ALA A 782 13.98 27.26 -13.29
C ALA A 782 15.27 26.51 -13.60
N VAL A 783 15.15 25.25 -13.98
CA VAL A 783 16.30 24.32 -14.10
C VAL A 783 16.25 23.53 -15.40
N LYS A 784 17.42 23.38 -16.02
CA LYS A 784 17.65 22.47 -17.15
C LYS A 784 17.65 21.03 -16.67
N CYS A 785 17.02 20.15 -17.45
CA CYS A 785 16.83 18.74 -17.15
C CYS A 785 17.30 17.86 -18.30
N THR A 786 18.21 16.91 -18.03
CA THR A 786 18.74 15.93 -19.01
C THR A 786 18.42 14.48 -18.63
N HIS A 787 17.49 14.27 -17.70
CA HIS A 787 17.16 12.96 -17.11
C HIS A 787 16.62 11.92 -18.12
N TRP A 788 16.11 12.34 -19.28
CA TRP A 788 15.81 11.40 -20.38
C TRP A 788 17.08 10.65 -20.83
N ALA A 789 18.21 11.33 -20.95
CA ALA A 789 19.49 10.72 -21.35
C ALA A 789 20.34 10.24 -20.16
N GLU A 790 20.16 10.82 -18.97
CA GLU A 790 21.06 10.62 -17.82
C GLU A 790 20.40 10.01 -16.57
N GLY A 791 19.12 9.64 -16.62
CA GLY A 791 18.38 9.13 -15.47
C GLY A 791 18.29 10.15 -14.33
N GLY A 792 18.30 9.68 -13.08
CA GLY A 792 18.20 10.55 -11.90
C GLY A 792 19.29 11.62 -11.83
N ARG A 793 20.49 11.33 -12.35
CA ARG A 793 21.60 12.30 -12.39
C ARG A 793 21.22 13.57 -13.15
N GLY A 794 20.51 13.43 -14.26
CA GLY A 794 20.07 14.54 -15.12
C GLY A 794 18.93 15.39 -14.53
N ALA A 795 18.40 15.04 -13.35
CA ALA A 795 17.39 15.82 -12.63
C ALA A 795 17.86 16.26 -11.23
N LEU A 796 19.16 16.14 -10.91
CA LEU A 796 19.69 16.47 -9.59
C LEU A 796 19.46 17.92 -9.19
N ALA A 797 19.69 18.86 -10.12
CA ALA A 797 19.45 20.29 -9.89
C ALA A 797 17.96 20.58 -9.62
N LEU A 798 17.06 19.88 -10.33
CA LEU A 798 15.61 19.96 -10.08
C LEU A 798 15.26 19.44 -8.70
N ALA A 799 15.78 18.28 -8.29
CA ALA A 799 15.52 17.71 -6.98
C ALA A 799 15.96 18.64 -5.85
N GLN A 800 17.16 19.23 -5.96
CA GLN A 800 17.66 20.21 -4.99
C GLN A 800 16.77 21.47 -4.95
N SER A 801 16.29 21.94 -6.09
CA SER A 801 15.38 23.09 -6.17
C SER A 801 14.02 22.80 -5.53
N VAL A 802 13.46 21.62 -5.79
CA VAL A 802 12.22 21.14 -5.16
C VAL A 802 12.38 21.01 -3.64
N GLN A 803 13.51 20.52 -3.14
CA GLN A 803 13.78 20.47 -1.69
C GLN A 803 13.76 21.87 -1.05
N ARG A 804 14.38 22.87 -1.70
CA ARG A 804 14.35 24.27 -1.23
C ARG A 804 12.93 24.85 -1.29
N ALA A 805 12.24 24.64 -2.40
CA ALA A 805 10.86 25.14 -2.59
C ALA A 805 9.89 24.54 -1.57
N ALA A 806 10.06 23.26 -1.20
CA ALA A 806 9.21 22.58 -0.22
C ALA A 806 9.38 23.09 1.23
N GLN A 807 10.44 23.85 1.50
CA GLN A 807 10.66 24.54 2.77
C GLN A 807 10.09 25.96 2.78
N ALA A 808 9.75 26.52 1.62
CA ALA A 808 9.16 27.85 1.53
C ALA A 808 7.72 27.85 2.09
N PRO A 809 7.26 28.98 2.66
CA PRO A 809 5.87 29.13 3.07
C PRO A 809 4.92 28.90 1.88
N SER A 810 3.86 28.11 2.10
CA SER A 810 2.77 27.91 1.15
C SER A 810 1.47 28.40 1.77
N SER A 811 0.69 29.16 1.01
CA SER A 811 -0.63 29.67 1.39
C SER A 811 -1.71 29.01 0.54
N PHE A 812 -1.64 27.67 0.43
CA PHE A 812 -2.52 26.91 -0.46
C PHE A 812 -4.00 27.30 -0.28
N GLN A 813 -4.63 27.74 -1.35
CA GLN A 813 -6.03 28.14 -1.40
C GLN A 813 -6.74 27.59 -2.63
N LEU A 814 -8.03 27.30 -2.50
CA LEU A 814 -8.87 26.84 -3.61
C LEU A 814 -9.41 28.03 -4.40
N LEU A 815 -9.75 27.82 -5.68
CA LEU A 815 -10.07 28.92 -6.59
C LEU A 815 -11.45 29.55 -6.33
N TYR A 816 -12.39 28.76 -5.82
CA TYR A 816 -13.79 29.15 -5.58
C TYR A 816 -14.45 28.36 -4.43
N ASP A 817 -15.50 28.94 -3.85
CA ASP A 817 -16.41 28.28 -2.88
C ASP A 817 -17.43 27.40 -3.64
N LEU A 818 -17.78 26.26 -3.04
CA LEU A 818 -18.77 25.33 -3.60
C LEU A 818 -20.19 25.88 -3.60
N LYS A 819 -20.51 26.78 -2.67
CA LYS A 819 -21.84 27.42 -2.51
C LYS A 819 -22.18 28.41 -3.61
N LEU A 820 -21.19 28.80 -4.43
CA LEU A 820 -21.44 29.65 -5.58
C LEU A 820 -22.32 28.91 -6.61
N PRO A 821 -23.18 29.63 -7.35
CA PRO A 821 -23.91 29.09 -8.48
C PRO A 821 -23.00 28.33 -9.46
N VAL A 822 -23.55 27.30 -10.11
CA VAL A 822 -22.80 26.48 -11.09
C VAL A 822 -22.14 27.35 -12.14
N GLU A 823 -22.89 28.32 -12.70
CA GLU A 823 -22.42 29.28 -13.68
C GLU A 823 -21.22 30.11 -13.19
N ASP A 824 -21.29 30.64 -11.97
CA ASP A 824 -20.21 31.46 -11.42
C ASP A 824 -18.92 30.67 -11.20
N LYS A 825 -19.03 29.40 -10.79
CA LYS A 825 -17.85 28.53 -10.68
C LYS A 825 -17.19 28.30 -12.03
N ILE A 826 -17.99 28.07 -13.08
CA ILE A 826 -17.49 27.91 -14.46
C ILE A 826 -16.82 29.20 -14.94
N ARG A 827 -17.48 30.35 -14.72
CA ARG A 827 -16.97 31.68 -15.08
C ARG A 827 -15.65 32.00 -14.39
N ILE A 828 -15.53 31.70 -13.09
CA ILE A 828 -14.28 31.89 -12.33
C ILE A 828 -13.12 31.10 -12.95
N ILE A 829 -13.33 29.84 -13.32
CA ILE A 829 -12.29 29.04 -13.98
C ILE A 829 -11.95 29.64 -15.34
N ALA A 830 -12.97 29.98 -16.14
CA ALA A 830 -12.78 30.55 -17.48
C ALA A 830 -11.96 31.85 -17.46
N GLN A 831 -12.31 32.79 -16.58
CA GLN A 831 -11.64 34.08 -16.50
C GLN A 831 -10.26 33.97 -15.87
N LYS A 832 -10.14 33.30 -14.71
CA LYS A 832 -8.88 33.29 -13.95
C LYS A 832 -7.83 32.36 -14.56
N ILE A 833 -8.23 31.15 -14.97
CA ILE A 833 -7.29 30.12 -15.44
C ILE A 833 -7.07 30.24 -16.95
N TYR A 834 -8.14 30.39 -17.74
CA TYR A 834 -8.05 30.40 -19.21
C TYR A 834 -7.79 31.79 -19.79
N GLY A 835 -8.15 32.85 -19.06
CA GLY A 835 -8.08 34.23 -19.58
C GLY A 835 -9.19 34.53 -20.59
N ALA A 836 -10.33 33.84 -20.50
CA ALA A 836 -11.51 34.17 -21.27
C ALA A 836 -12.17 35.45 -20.75
N ASP A 837 -12.86 36.19 -21.61
CA ASP A 837 -13.59 37.39 -21.20
C ASP A 837 -14.83 37.01 -20.37
N ASP A 838 -15.59 36.02 -20.84
CA ASP A 838 -16.73 35.44 -20.14
C ASP A 838 -17.04 34.01 -20.62
N ILE A 839 -18.16 33.46 -20.17
CA ILE A 839 -18.76 32.20 -20.63
C ILE A 839 -20.10 32.46 -21.30
N GLU A 840 -20.48 31.59 -22.23
CA GLU A 840 -21.81 31.56 -22.83
C GLU A 840 -22.44 30.19 -22.54
N LEU A 841 -23.50 30.16 -21.71
CA LEU A 841 -24.29 28.96 -21.50
C LEU A 841 -25.29 28.80 -22.64
N LEU A 842 -25.13 27.75 -23.44
CA LEU A 842 -26.14 27.39 -24.45
C LEU A 842 -27.41 26.84 -23.75
N PRO A 843 -28.59 26.87 -24.41
CA PRO A 843 -29.86 26.53 -23.77
C PRO A 843 -29.87 25.17 -23.03
N GLU A 844 -29.24 24.15 -23.62
CA GLU A 844 -29.10 22.82 -23.01
C GLU A 844 -28.26 22.84 -21.73
N ALA A 845 -27.15 23.58 -21.73
CA ALA A 845 -26.28 23.73 -20.56
C ALA A 845 -26.98 24.50 -19.44
N GLN A 846 -27.69 25.58 -19.77
CA GLN A 846 -28.47 26.36 -18.82
C GLN A 846 -29.56 25.48 -18.16
N HIS A 847 -30.34 24.75 -18.96
CA HIS A 847 -31.36 23.85 -18.46
C HIS A 847 -30.77 22.80 -17.50
N LYS A 848 -29.65 22.16 -17.86
CA LYS A 848 -29.02 21.16 -16.99
C LYS A 848 -28.41 21.75 -15.72
N ALA A 849 -27.87 22.96 -15.76
CA ALA A 849 -27.42 23.66 -14.56
C ALA A 849 -28.57 23.84 -13.55
N GLU A 850 -29.75 24.24 -14.03
CA GLU A 850 -30.97 24.39 -13.22
C GLU A 850 -31.45 23.05 -12.68
N VAL A 851 -31.52 22.01 -13.52
CA VAL A 851 -31.91 20.64 -13.12
C VAL A 851 -30.98 20.11 -12.03
N TYR A 852 -29.67 20.16 -12.23
CA TYR A 852 -28.72 19.67 -11.23
C TYR A 852 -28.74 20.49 -9.94
N THR A 853 -29.00 21.80 -10.03
CA THR A 853 -29.19 22.64 -8.83
C THR A 853 -30.44 22.21 -8.07
N LYS A 854 -31.57 22.00 -8.75
CA LYS A 854 -32.83 21.52 -8.16
C LYS A 854 -32.70 20.12 -7.56
N GLN A 855 -31.90 19.25 -8.16
CA GLN A 855 -31.59 17.91 -7.65
C GLN A 855 -30.57 17.91 -6.50
N GLY A 856 -30.06 19.07 -6.08
CA GLY A 856 -29.14 19.21 -4.94
C GLY A 856 -27.66 19.05 -5.29
N PHE A 857 -27.30 18.98 -6.57
CA PHE A 857 -25.92 18.83 -7.06
C PHE A 857 -25.24 20.18 -7.35
N GLY A 858 -25.94 21.30 -7.13
CA GLY A 858 -25.41 22.65 -7.37
C GLY A 858 -24.13 22.97 -6.59
N ASN A 859 -23.89 22.32 -5.46
CA ASN A 859 -22.68 22.51 -4.63
C ASN A 859 -21.49 21.63 -5.03
N LEU A 860 -21.58 20.86 -6.12
CA LEU A 860 -20.45 20.06 -6.58
C LEU A 860 -19.35 20.94 -7.24
N PRO A 861 -18.06 20.53 -7.17
CA PRO A 861 -16.98 21.11 -7.96
C PRO A 861 -17.23 21.04 -9.47
N ILE A 862 -16.49 21.85 -10.24
CA ILE A 862 -16.54 21.89 -11.70
C ILE A 862 -15.31 21.19 -12.28
N CYS A 863 -15.51 20.33 -13.26
CA CYS A 863 -14.48 19.65 -14.04
C CYS A 863 -14.60 20.05 -15.52
N MET A 864 -13.91 21.11 -15.93
CA MET A 864 -14.02 21.63 -17.30
C MET A 864 -13.53 20.63 -18.35
N ALA A 865 -14.39 20.26 -19.30
CA ALA A 865 -14.04 19.41 -20.43
C ALA A 865 -13.85 20.25 -21.70
N LYS A 866 -12.60 20.64 -21.96
CA LYS A 866 -12.16 21.46 -23.11
C LYS A 866 -10.95 20.85 -23.79
N THR A 867 -10.64 21.31 -25.00
CA THR A 867 -9.41 20.91 -25.70
C THR A 867 -8.18 21.14 -24.82
N HIS A 868 -7.23 20.21 -24.83
CA HIS A 868 -5.99 20.31 -24.07
C HIS A 868 -4.88 21.05 -24.85
N LEU A 869 -5.16 21.49 -26.08
CA LEU A 869 -4.15 22.03 -27.01
C LEU A 869 -4.07 23.57 -27.02
N SER A 870 -4.91 24.24 -26.20
CA SER A 870 -5.05 25.69 -26.10
C SER A 870 -5.65 26.06 -24.74
N LEU A 871 -5.40 27.27 -24.24
CA LEU A 871 -6.14 27.82 -23.10
C LEU A 871 -7.62 28.09 -23.46
N SER A 872 -7.91 28.37 -24.73
CA SER A 872 -9.28 28.60 -25.22
C SER A 872 -9.99 27.29 -25.61
N HIS A 873 -11.19 27.41 -26.17
CA HIS A 873 -11.93 26.28 -26.73
C HIS A 873 -11.41 25.84 -28.12
N ASN A 874 -10.59 26.67 -28.78
CA ASN A 874 -10.06 26.40 -30.12
C ASN A 874 -8.62 25.84 -30.04
N PRO A 875 -8.36 24.59 -30.48
CA PRO A 875 -7.04 23.96 -30.40
C PRO A 875 -5.96 24.65 -31.24
N GLU A 876 -6.33 25.42 -32.25
CA GLU A 876 -5.39 26.11 -33.15
C GLU A 876 -4.79 27.37 -32.53
N LEU A 877 -5.43 27.94 -31.51
CA LEU A 877 -4.95 29.15 -30.83
C LEU A 877 -3.83 28.79 -29.85
N LYS A 878 -2.61 29.26 -30.13
CA LYS A 878 -1.41 29.04 -29.31
C LYS A 878 -1.07 30.27 -28.46
N GLY A 879 -0.10 30.12 -27.56
CA GLY A 879 0.30 31.20 -26.65
C GLY A 879 -0.74 31.42 -25.55
N VAL A 880 -1.14 32.67 -25.36
CA VAL A 880 -2.19 33.11 -24.44
C VAL A 880 -3.25 33.87 -25.26
N PRO A 881 -4.26 33.19 -25.83
CA PRO A 881 -5.32 33.86 -26.57
C PRO A 881 -6.08 34.85 -25.67
N THR A 882 -6.64 35.90 -26.26
CA THR A 882 -7.45 36.93 -25.59
C THR A 882 -8.69 37.24 -26.44
N GLY A 883 -9.69 37.93 -25.89
CA GLY A 883 -10.86 38.36 -26.68
C GLY A 883 -11.83 37.23 -27.00
N PHE A 884 -11.94 36.20 -26.14
CA PHE A 884 -12.77 35.03 -26.42
C PHE A 884 -13.72 34.70 -25.26
N THR A 885 -14.93 34.29 -25.63
CA THR A 885 -15.95 33.73 -24.73
C THR A 885 -15.91 32.20 -24.80
N LEU A 886 -16.06 31.51 -23.66
CA LEU A 886 -16.15 30.05 -23.62
C LEU A 886 -17.59 29.57 -23.90
N PRO A 887 -17.86 28.87 -25.01
CA PRO A 887 -19.19 28.30 -25.25
C PRO A 887 -19.37 27.02 -24.41
N ILE A 888 -20.31 27.03 -23.49
CA ILE A 888 -20.68 25.87 -22.68
C ILE A 888 -21.89 25.20 -23.31
N ARG A 889 -21.66 24.08 -23.98
CA ARG A 889 -22.69 23.41 -24.79
C ARG A 889 -23.62 22.52 -23.99
N ASP A 890 -23.08 21.83 -23.00
CA ASP A 890 -23.76 20.84 -22.20
C ASP A 890 -23.10 20.79 -20.81
N ILE A 891 -23.82 20.33 -19.81
CA ILE A 891 -23.27 20.05 -18.48
C ILE A 891 -23.71 18.65 -18.11
N ARG A 892 -22.78 17.84 -17.62
CA ARG A 892 -23.08 16.50 -17.14
C ARG A 892 -22.65 16.36 -15.68
N ALA A 893 -23.20 15.36 -15.00
CA ALA A 893 -22.91 15.10 -13.60
C ALA A 893 -22.24 13.73 -13.43
N SER A 894 -21.15 13.71 -12.66
CA SER A 894 -20.57 12.48 -12.09
C SER A 894 -20.75 12.57 -10.57
N VAL A 895 -21.95 12.24 -10.11
CA VAL A 895 -22.40 12.49 -8.73
C VAL A 895 -21.66 11.61 -7.72
N GLY A 896 -21.37 10.35 -8.06
CA GLY A 896 -20.58 9.45 -7.22
C GLY A 896 -19.12 9.89 -7.14
N ALA A 897 -18.54 10.36 -8.24
CA ALA A 897 -17.20 10.95 -8.22
C ALA A 897 -17.19 12.31 -7.49
N GLY A 898 -18.30 13.06 -7.56
CA GLY A 898 -18.50 14.33 -6.89
C GLY A 898 -18.09 15.54 -7.75
N PHE A 899 -18.53 15.65 -8.99
CA PHE A 899 -18.35 16.88 -9.76
C PHE A 899 -19.37 17.01 -10.90
N LEU A 900 -19.60 18.25 -11.33
CA LEU A 900 -20.24 18.55 -12.61
C LEU A 900 -19.14 18.80 -13.65
N TYR A 901 -19.34 18.36 -14.88
CA TYR A 901 -18.36 18.56 -15.96
C TYR A 901 -19.01 19.25 -17.17
N PRO A 902 -18.79 20.57 -17.34
CA PRO A 902 -19.23 21.33 -18.50
C PRO A 902 -18.45 20.95 -19.75
N LEU A 903 -19.16 20.79 -20.87
CA LEU A 903 -18.58 20.48 -22.18
C LEU A 903 -18.44 21.76 -23.01
N VAL A 904 -17.18 22.15 -23.28
CA VAL A 904 -16.87 23.39 -24.04
C VAL A 904 -16.80 23.13 -25.55
N GLY A 905 -16.66 21.87 -25.97
CA GLY A 905 -16.55 21.49 -27.37
C GLY A 905 -16.98 20.05 -27.63
N THR A 906 -16.73 19.57 -28.85
CA THR A 906 -16.92 18.16 -29.20
C THR A 906 -15.79 17.33 -28.62
N MET A 907 -16.13 16.43 -27.69
CA MET A 907 -15.19 15.48 -27.11
C MET A 907 -15.67 14.07 -27.41
N SER A 908 -14.80 13.25 -27.99
CA SER A 908 -15.06 11.83 -28.15
C SER A 908 -14.53 11.09 -26.92
N THR A 909 -15.42 10.36 -26.27
CA THR A 909 -15.13 9.46 -25.14
C THR A 909 -14.77 8.04 -25.60
N MET A 910 -14.85 7.77 -26.91
CA MET A 910 -14.46 6.50 -27.53
C MET A 910 -13.56 6.79 -28.73
N PRO A 911 -12.22 6.65 -28.59
CA PRO A 911 -11.30 6.84 -29.71
C PRO A 911 -11.53 5.82 -30.83
N GLY A 912 -11.02 6.11 -32.02
CA GLY A 912 -11.02 5.16 -33.14
C GLY A 912 -9.60 4.78 -33.52
N LEU A 913 -9.43 3.59 -34.09
CA LEU A 913 -8.15 3.19 -34.71
C LEU A 913 -7.81 4.08 -35.93
N PRO A 914 -6.51 4.37 -36.17
CA PRO A 914 -6.05 5.05 -37.38
C PRO A 914 -6.08 4.10 -38.59
N THR A 915 -5.74 4.62 -39.79
CA THR A 915 -5.63 3.79 -41.01
C THR A 915 -4.54 2.73 -40.90
N GLN A 916 -3.43 3.05 -40.22
CA GLN A 916 -2.34 2.11 -39.91
C GLN A 916 -2.18 2.03 -38.39
N PRO A 917 -2.87 1.09 -37.71
CA PRO A 917 -2.73 0.89 -36.28
C PRO A 917 -1.39 0.27 -35.89
N CYS A 918 -0.88 0.60 -34.70
CA CYS A 918 0.38 0.04 -34.19
C CYS A 918 0.37 -1.49 -34.08
N PHE A 919 -0.80 -2.12 -33.94
CA PHE A 919 -0.87 -3.58 -33.83
C PHE A 919 -0.38 -4.36 -35.06
N TYR A 920 -0.16 -3.72 -36.21
CA TYR A 920 0.47 -4.39 -37.35
C TYR A 920 1.92 -4.76 -37.09
N ASP A 921 2.60 -4.02 -36.21
CA ASP A 921 3.98 -4.26 -35.84
C ASP A 921 4.09 -5.06 -34.53
N ILE A 922 2.97 -5.29 -33.83
CA ILE A 922 2.94 -5.99 -32.54
C ILE A 922 2.89 -7.50 -32.75
N ASP A 923 3.84 -8.21 -32.12
CA ASP A 923 3.86 -9.68 -32.08
C ASP A 923 4.49 -10.20 -30.79
N LEU A 924 4.42 -11.50 -30.55
CA LEU A 924 5.03 -12.19 -29.41
C LEU A 924 5.95 -13.30 -29.91
N ASP A 925 7.22 -13.28 -29.50
CA ASP A 925 8.11 -14.42 -29.78
C ASP A 925 7.64 -15.65 -28.96
N PRO A 926 7.21 -16.75 -29.60
CA PRO A 926 6.64 -17.90 -28.90
C PRO A 926 7.67 -18.74 -28.12
N LYS A 927 8.98 -18.47 -28.27
CA LYS A 927 10.03 -19.14 -27.51
C LYS A 927 10.50 -18.33 -26.32
N THR A 928 10.67 -17.02 -26.51
CA THR A 928 11.21 -16.12 -25.48
C THR A 928 10.13 -15.38 -24.71
N GLU A 929 8.88 -15.41 -25.20
CA GLU A 929 7.73 -14.65 -24.70
C GLU A 929 7.97 -13.12 -24.72
N GLN A 930 8.90 -12.64 -25.54
CA GLN A 930 9.19 -11.22 -25.68
C GLN A 930 8.22 -10.54 -26.65
N VAL A 931 7.69 -9.38 -26.26
CA VAL A 931 6.74 -8.60 -27.07
C VAL A 931 7.48 -7.70 -28.07
N ASN A 932 7.20 -7.81 -29.35
CA ASN A 932 7.78 -6.94 -30.38
C ASN A 932 6.78 -5.85 -30.78
N GLY A 933 7.28 -4.69 -31.22
CA GLY A 933 6.49 -3.59 -31.81
C GLY A 933 5.50 -2.85 -30.90
N LEU A 934 5.53 -3.08 -29.59
CA LEU A 934 4.66 -2.39 -28.62
C LEU A 934 5.09 -0.92 -28.35
N PHE A 935 6.35 -0.57 -28.64
CA PHE A 935 6.99 0.72 -28.30
C PHE A 935 7.86 1.28 -29.41
#